data_AF-A0A7J9Y4L1-F1
#
_entry.id   AF-A0A7J9Y4L1-F1
#
_cell.length_a   1.000
_cell.length_b   1.000
_cell.length_c   1.000
_cell.angle_alpha   90.00
_cell.angle_beta   90.00
_cell.angle_gamma   90.00
#
_symmetry.space_group_name_H-M   'P 1'
#
loop_
_entity.id
_entity.type
_entity.pdbx_description
1 polymer ?
#
loop_
_entity_poly.entity_id
_entity_poly.type
_entity_poly.pdbx_seq_one_letter_code
_entity_poly.pdbx_strand_id
1 'polypeptide(L)'
;MTERGDHARSEELPEQSERPAPAPPPGPPPTLVGTLPPPTPWPSAPATPSWQGPLAAAYVGAAGLVIAAVGFLAHAGTWFFEQIAITQGTSEPWWPAAGWASAVVAALLTLPILFFPRRMVALRTAGWAWMAGALLLGVLGTVRAVPHTHHELYLAALALVAGGIALAAQLVRRRNRPAPQVRQPDGSVTAELVPEPVAEPAPWDAVWLGFAGGLATLIPWLWIASLGGLMETVLAALAAATVGAAAGTVLGASFWRPLTGLPRWQLVLGGGYVSGVTLLLLASGVGVSGVTLAAMLAVPALGYAAAALQRSFAAPSGVPVGVLIGVAVFGPLGFVDPEEMSILLGFTDVLGWAMLAAVIALGVALVAGLAYGLLLRRALLHGWLAALVAAVVLGAGLGAHAAAGHPGLHGDRIFVVLSSQASLSLVVPSTGPENRAVRVGAVYRRLVSHAERTQRPLREDLDRLGLHYTPYYLVNGISVRAGAAVREWLSRREDVDRVLLDPVLRPIPRMPSAEAPAETLPPREPPWNLAMIGAPRVWSDFDATGKRIVVGSSDSGVDGSHPALRDGFRGGPDSWHDPWNHTRKPTDFNGHGTHTTGTAVGDENIGVAPDATWIGCVNLARNMAGPSAYLDCMQFMLAPFKRGGDPFRDGDPTRAPHVLNNSWGCPELEGCDAPALAPAVLAMRAAGIFFVASAGNTGPRCGSLTDPPARYHNSFAVGAVNETGEVAGFSSRALSDDAGPRPDVAAPGEDVLSAVPGGYASQSGTSMAGPHVAGAVALLWSAVPSLIGDIPRTEKLLQRTARPISGQEPCGEGAAAGAGIVDAHAAVKRARR
;
A
#
# COMPACT_ATOMS: atom_id res chain seq x y z
N MET A 1 77.45 37.05 23.58
CA MET A 1 76.30 37.77 24.16
C MET A 1 75.21 36.73 24.38
N THR A 2 75.10 36.24 25.62
CA THR A 2 73.93 36.41 26.54
C THR A 2 72.79 35.48 26.14
N GLU A 3 72.26 34.56 26.94
CA GLU A 3 72.30 34.23 28.36
C GLU A 3 72.01 32.72 28.50
N ARG A 4 72.52 32.06 29.55
CA ARG A 4 72.20 30.68 29.94
C ARG A 4 71.32 30.71 31.18
N GLY A 5 70.30 29.85 31.21
CA GLY A 5 69.56 29.51 32.41
C GLY A 5 69.08 28.08 32.33
N ASP A 6 69.76 27.19 33.05
CA ASP A 6 69.40 25.81 33.29
C ASP A 6 69.88 25.50 34.71
N HIS A 7 69.00 25.10 35.63
CA HIS A 7 69.26 24.02 36.59
C HIS A 7 68.13 23.75 37.57
N ALA A 8 68.13 22.47 37.98
CA ALA A 8 67.18 21.77 38.81
C ALA A 8 67.61 21.69 40.28
N ARG A 9 66.67 21.16 41.08
CA ARG A 9 66.81 20.27 42.26
C ARG A 9 67.02 20.85 43.68
N SER A 10 66.24 20.19 44.57
CA SER A 10 66.49 19.75 45.95
C SER A 10 66.47 20.73 47.13
N GLU A 11 65.45 20.50 47.98
CA GLU A 11 65.42 20.39 49.46
C GLU A 11 66.59 20.94 50.31
N GLU A 12 66.24 21.79 51.28
CA GLU A 12 66.79 21.78 52.65
C GLU A 12 65.85 22.57 53.63
N LEU A 13 65.55 21.97 54.78
CA LEU A 13 64.96 22.54 56.03
C LEU A 13 66.11 23.06 56.94
N PRO A 14 65.97 23.59 58.19
CA PRO A 14 64.79 23.85 59.08
C PRO A 14 64.84 25.19 59.90
N GLU A 15 63.79 25.51 60.67
CA GLU A 15 63.78 26.02 62.09
C GLU A 15 62.35 26.48 62.48
N GLN A 16 61.62 25.74 63.33
CA GLN A 16 61.48 25.88 64.80
C GLN A 16 60.86 27.19 65.33
N SER A 17 59.59 27.13 65.77
CA SER A 17 59.14 27.83 66.98
C SER A 17 57.99 27.08 67.69
N GLU A 18 58.31 26.55 68.86
CA GLU A 18 57.55 26.44 70.13
C GLU A 18 56.18 25.71 70.22
N ARG A 19 56.15 24.75 71.16
CA ARG A 19 54.97 23.98 71.66
C ARG A 19 54.26 24.72 72.80
N PRO A 20 53.06 24.28 73.19
CA PRO A 20 52.97 23.61 74.49
C PRO A 20 52.17 22.28 74.49
N ALA A 21 52.32 21.56 75.61
CA ALA A 21 52.14 20.12 75.85
C ALA A 21 50.70 19.55 75.74
N PRO A 22 50.56 18.23 75.52
CA PRO A 22 49.27 17.53 75.41
C PRO A 22 48.64 17.21 76.76
N ALA A 23 47.32 17.40 76.85
CA ALA A 23 46.50 16.99 77.99
C ALA A 23 46.28 15.45 78.00
N PRO A 24 46.15 14.83 79.20
CA PRO A 24 46.13 13.37 79.37
C PRO A 24 44.81 12.72 78.89
N PRO A 25 44.84 11.42 78.53
CA PRO A 25 43.66 10.72 78.04
C PRO A 25 42.63 10.48 79.16
N PRO A 26 41.32 10.66 78.89
CA PRO A 26 40.29 10.26 79.84
C PRO A 26 40.22 8.72 79.93
N GLY A 27 40.20 8.22 81.16
CA GLY A 27 40.14 6.79 81.49
C GLY A 27 38.87 6.09 81.02
N PRO A 28 38.85 4.74 81.02
CA PRO A 28 37.74 3.97 80.50
C PRO A 28 36.50 4.10 81.41
N PRO A 29 35.29 4.32 80.84
CA PRO A 29 34.05 4.28 81.59
C PRO A 29 33.69 2.82 82.00
N PRO A 30 32.90 2.65 83.07
CA PRO A 30 32.71 1.38 83.76
C PRO A 30 31.92 0.35 82.93
N THR A 31 32.32 -0.92 83.04
CA THR A 31 31.60 -2.10 82.55
C THR A 31 30.26 -2.25 83.27
N LEU A 32 29.18 -1.80 82.64
CA LEU A 32 27.82 -2.18 82.98
C LEU A 32 27.46 -3.48 82.24
N VAL A 33 27.42 -4.57 83.00
CA VAL A 33 26.81 -5.83 82.59
C VAL A 33 25.30 -5.60 82.47
N GLY A 34 24.81 -5.48 81.24
CA GLY A 34 23.40 -5.41 80.91
C GLY A 34 23.14 -6.26 79.67
N THR A 35 22.40 -7.35 79.85
CA THR A 35 22.00 -8.29 78.80
C THR A 35 21.22 -7.59 77.69
N LEU A 36 21.80 -7.47 76.49
CA LEU A 36 21.10 -7.06 75.29
C LEU A 36 20.17 -8.20 74.79
N PRO A 37 18.92 -7.92 74.40
CA PRO A 37 18.10 -8.87 73.67
C PRO A 37 18.73 -9.16 72.29
N PRO A 38 18.46 -10.32 71.67
CA PRO A 38 19.07 -10.69 70.40
C PRO A 38 18.75 -9.62 69.33
N PRO A 39 19.67 -9.37 68.38
CA PRO A 39 19.42 -8.42 67.30
C PRO A 39 18.18 -8.87 66.53
N THR A 40 17.19 -7.98 66.43
CA THR A 40 16.15 -8.08 65.43
C THR A 40 16.81 -8.24 64.06
N PRO A 41 16.34 -9.17 63.20
CA PRO A 41 16.90 -9.31 61.87
C PRO A 41 16.69 -7.98 61.15
N TRP A 42 17.79 -7.38 60.70
CA TRP A 42 17.81 -6.22 59.82
C TRP A 42 16.79 -6.42 58.69
N PRO A 43 16.08 -5.37 58.25
CA PRO A 43 15.30 -5.47 57.03
C PRO A 43 16.25 -5.93 55.92
N SER A 44 15.87 -7.06 55.31
CA SER A 44 16.54 -7.71 54.19
C SER A 44 17.20 -6.71 53.24
N ALA A 45 18.44 -6.99 52.85
CA ALA A 45 19.18 -6.28 51.80
C ALA A 45 18.25 -5.86 50.64
N PRO A 46 18.42 -4.65 50.07
CA PRO A 46 17.62 -4.21 48.95
C PRO A 46 17.67 -5.28 47.86
N ALA A 47 16.50 -5.73 47.42
CA ALA A 47 16.39 -6.77 46.40
C ALA A 47 17.24 -6.37 45.19
N THR A 48 18.30 -7.12 44.91
CA THR A 48 19.13 -6.88 43.74
C THR A 48 18.27 -7.14 42.52
N PRO A 49 18.14 -6.19 41.57
CA PRO A 49 17.45 -6.45 40.33
C PRO A 49 18.24 -7.53 39.61
N SER A 50 17.67 -8.73 39.54
CA SER A 50 18.31 -9.87 38.94
C SER A 50 17.29 -10.63 38.10
N TRP A 51 17.73 -11.09 36.93
CA TRP A 51 17.04 -12.12 36.17
C TRP A 51 17.27 -13.52 36.77
N GLN A 52 17.77 -13.61 38.02
CA GLN A 52 18.28 -14.86 38.62
C GLN A 52 17.12 -15.79 39.03
N GLY A 53 16.68 -16.53 38.04
CA GLY A 53 15.81 -17.70 38.10
C GLY A 53 15.81 -18.28 36.70
N PRO A 54 16.70 -19.25 36.37
CA PRO A 54 16.90 -19.72 34.99
C PRO A 54 15.59 -20.18 34.35
N LEU A 55 14.70 -20.80 35.13
CA LEU A 55 13.35 -21.18 34.70
C LEU A 55 12.43 -19.98 34.43
N ALA A 56 12.50 -18.92 35.23
CA ALA A 56 11.67 -17.72 35.04
C ALA A 56 12.17 -16.87 33.87
N ALA A 57 13.48 -16.77 33.67
CA ALA A 57 14.08 -16.15 32.48
C ALA A 57 13.77 -16.95 31.22
N ALA A 58 13.84 -18.29 31.28
CA ALA A 58 13.44 -19.16 30.17
C ALA A 58 11.94 -19.02 29.86
N TYR A 59 11.09 -18.90 30.88
CA TYR A 59 9.66 -18.66 30.70
C TYR A 59 9.41 -17.32 29.99
N VAL A 60 10.04 -16.22 30.42
CA VAL A 60 9.89 -14.92 29.74
C VAL A 60 10.40 -14.99 28.31
N GLY A 61 11.56 -15.61 28.06
CA GLY A 61 12.06 -15.83 26.70
C GLY A 61 11.10 -16.65 25.82
N ALA A 62 10.53 -17.73 26.35
CA ALA A 62 9.56 -18.54 25.63
C ALA A 62 8.24 -17.81 25.40
N ALA A 63 7.69 -17.16 26.43
CA ALA A 63 6.43 -16.42 26.36
C ALA A 63 6.52 -15.27 25.35
N GLY A 64 7.60 -14.50 25.34
CA GLY A 64 7.76 -13.42 24.36
C GLY A 64 7.91 -13.93 22.93
N LEU A 65 8.57 -15.08 22.71
CA LEU A 65 8.65 -15.72 21.39
C LEU A 65 7.28 -16.22 20.92
N VAL A 66 6.50 -16.83 21.82
CA VAL A 66 5.14 -17.28 21.50
C VAL A 66 4.23 -16.08 21.21
N ILE A 67 4.28 -15.01 22.00
CA ILE A 67 3.55 -13.77 21.73
C ILE A 67 3.91 -13.24 20.34
N ALA A 68 5.19 -13.21 19.99
CA ALA A 68 5.63 -12.74 18.69
C ALA A 68 5.16 -13.61 17.54
N ALA A 69 5.33 -14.93 17.65
CA ALA A 69 4.93 -15.89 16.62
C ALA A 69 3.41 -15.88 16.40
N VAL A 70 2.62 -15.98 17.48
CA VAL A 70 1.16 -15.97 17.39
C VAL A 70 0.65 -14.63 16.87
N GLY A 71 1.21 -13.51 17.36
CA GLY A 71 0.85 -12.18 16.89
C GLY A 71 1.09 -12.02 15.39
N PHE A 72 2.27 -12.41 14.89
CA PHE A 72 2.60 -12.32 13.47
C PHE A 72 1.71 -13.22 12.60
N LEU A 73 1.53 -14.49 12.99
CA LEU A 73 0.68 -15.42 12.26
C LEU A 73 -0.79 -14.96 12.21
N ALA A 74 -1.31 -14.43 13.32
CA ALA A 74 -2.68 -13.91 13.37
C ALA A 74 -2.88 -12.71 12.44
N HIS A 75 -1.96 -11.74 12.45
CA HIS A 75 -2.08 -10.54 11.61
C HIS A 75 -1.80 -10.84 10.14
N ALA A 76 -0.83 -11.71 9.83
CA ALA A 76 -0.57 -12.16 8.46
C ALA A 76 -1.74 -12.96 7.89
N GLY A 77 -2.34 -13.85 8.70
CA GLY A 77 -3.55 -14.58 8.32
C GLY A 77 -4.76 -13.68 8.13
N THR A 78 -4.93 -12.65 8.99
CA THR A 78 -5.99 -11.65 8.85
C THR A 78 -5.83 -10.85 7.56
N TRP A 79 -4.61 -10.38 7.27
CA TRP A 79 -4.29 -9.72 6.02
C TRP A 79 -4.59 -10.64 4.82
N PHE A 80 -4.10 -11.88 4.82
CA PHE A 80 -4.33 -12.81 3.71
C PHE A 80 -5.83 -13.07 3.46
N PHE A 81 -6.62 -13.20 4.53
CA PHE A 81 -8.07 -13.35 4.41
C PHE A 81 -8.75 -12.08 3.86
N GLU A 82 -8.34 -10.90 4.32
CA GLU A 82 -8.79 -9.62 3.76
C GLU A 82 -8.47 -9.53 2.26
N GLN A 83 -7.27 -9.95 1.82
CA GLN A 83 -6.89 -9.93 0.41
C GLN A 83 -7.76 -10.86 -0.43
N ILE A 84 -8.08 -12.05 0.07
CA ILE A 84 -9.03 -12.96 -0.59
C ILE A 84 -10.43 -12.34 -0.64
N ALA A 85 -10.85 -11.68 0.44
CA ALA A 85 -12.16 -11.04 0.49
C ALA A 85 -12.27 -9.92 -0.55
N ILE A 86 -11.24 -9.07 -0.67
CA ILE A 86 -11.14 -8.00 -1.67
C ILE A 86 -11.22 -8.59 -3.09
N THR A 87 -10.46 -9.64 -3.38
CA THR A 87 -10.51 -10.29 -4.71
C THR A 87 -11.85 -10.99 -4.98
N GLN A 88 -12.68 -11.22 -3.96
CA GLN A 88 -14.03 -11.78 -4.11
C GLN A 88 -15.14 -10.71 -4.09
N GLY A 89 -14.79 -9.43 -3.98
CA GLY A 89 -15.73 -8.32 -3.90
C GLY A 89 -16.49 -8.25 -2.57
N THR A 90 -15.86 -8.71 -1.47
CA THR A 90 -16.41 -8.65 -0.11
C THR A 90 -15.48 -7.86 0.81
N SER A 91 -16.02 -7.04 1.71
CA SER A 91 -15.21 -6.25 2.64
C SER A 91 -15.85 -6.20 4.03
N GLU A 92 -15.39 -7.04 4.96
CA GLU A 92 -15.76 -6.96 6.37
C GLU A 92 -14.53 -6.58 7.23
N PRO A 93 -14.68 -5.73 8.27
CA PRO A 93 -13.57 -5.27 9.08
C PRO A 93 -13.21 -6.31 10.15
N TRP A 94 -12.48 -7.37 9.79
CA TRP A 94 -12.00 -8.41 10.73
C TRP A 94 -10.87 -7.92 11.66
N TRP A 95 -10.22 -6.80 11.29
CA TRP A 95 -9.06 -6.24 11.98
C TRP A 95 -9.27 -5.91 13.47
N PRO A 96 -10.38 -5.25 13.90
CA PRO A 96 -10.66 -5.03 15.32
C PRO A 96 -10.74 -6.34 16.10
N ALA A 97 -11.44 -7.34 15.57
CA ALA A 97 -11.62 -8.63 16.23
C ALA A 97 -10.28 -9.39 16.35
N ALA A 98 -9.50 -9.43 15.26
CA ALA A 98 -8.16 -10.02 15.26
C ALA A 98 -7.20 -9.33 16.25
N GLY A 99 -7.28 -7.99 16.34
CA GLY A 99 -6.52 -7.20 17.30
C GLY A 99 -6.84 -7.56 18.75
N TRP A 100 -8.12 -7.62 19.12
CA TRP A 100 -8.53 -8.02 20.47
C TRP A 100 -8.22 -9.48 20.80
N ALA A 101 -8.40 -10.40 19.84
CA ALA A 101 -8.03 -11.80 20.02
C ALA A 101 -6.52 -11.93 20.33
N SER A 102 -5.69 -11.23 19.55
CA SER A 102 -4.23 -11.19 19.76
C SER A 102 -3.86 -10.55 21.10
N ALA A 103 -4.54 -9.47 21.49
CA ALA A 103 -4.37 -8.81 22.79
C ALA A 103 -4.70 -9.74 23.96
N VAL A 104 -5.81 -10.49 23.88
CA VAL A 104 -6.21 -11.46 24.90
C VAL A 104 -5.19 -12.57 25.03
N VAL A 105 -4.73 -13.16 23.92
CA VAL A 105 -3.69 -14.20 23.96
C VAL A 105 -2.41 -13.67 24.59
N ALA A 106 -1.95 -12.47 24.18
CA ALA A 106 -0.77 -11.85 24.77
C ALA A 106 -0.94 -11.58 26.28
N ALA A 107 -2.11 -11.11 26.70
CA ALA A 107 -2.42 -10.89 28.11
C ALA A 107 -2.41 -12.20 28.91
N LEU A 108 -3.02 -13.27 28.40
CA LEU A 108 -3.05 -14.59 29.05
C LEU A 108 -1.63 -15.18 29.23
N LEU A 109 -0.77 -15.05 28.22
CA LEU A 109 0.63 -15.48 28.31
C LEU A 109 1.46 -14.60 29.26
N THR A 110 1.04 -13.36 29.49
CA THR A 110 1.72 -12.41 30.37
C THR A 110 1.28 -12.52 31.83
N LEU A 111 0.03 -12.90 32.09
CA LEU A 111 -0.57 -12.96 33.44
C LEU A 111 0.29 -13.73 34.46
N PRO A 112 0.83 -14.94 34.16
CA PRO A 112 1.67 -15.68 35.11
C PRO A 112 2.90 -14.90 35.59
N ILE A 113 3.47 -14.03 34.73
CA ILE A 113 4.65 -13.22 35.05
C ILE A 113 4.36 -12.22 36.18
N LEU A 114 3.12 -11.71 36.25
CA LEU A 114 2.71 -10.71 37.25
C LEU A 114 2.63 -11.30 38.67
N PHE A 115 2.44 -12.62 38.78
CA PHE A 115 2.38 -13.38 40.02
C PHE A 115 3.74 -13.82 40.57
N PHE A 116 4.85 -13.58 39.84
CA PHE A 116 6.18 -13.86 40.39
C PHE A 116 6.43 -13.07 41.69
N PRO A 117 7.29 -13.59 42.60
CA PRO A 117 7.57 -12.96 43.89
C PRO A 117 7.97 -11.48 43.75
N ARG A 118 7.58 -10.65 44.73
CA ARG A 118 7.89 -9.20 44.72
C ARG A 118 9.39 -8.86 44.61
N ARG A 119 10.25 -9.80 45.00
CA ARG A 119 11.73 -9.69 44.89
C ARG A 119 12.22 -9.79 43.44
N MET A 120 11.46 -10.40 42.53
CA MET A 120 11.78 -10.55 41.10
C MET A 120 11.34 -9.32 40.30
N VAL A 121 11.92 -8.16 40.61
CA VAL A 121 11.47 -6.86 40.11
C VAL A 121 11.56 -6.77 38.58
N ALA A 122 12.64 -7.25 37.97
CA ALA A 122 12.85 -7.20 36.52
C ALA A 122 11.78 -8.00 35.74
N LEU A 123 11.46 -9.21 36.20
CA LEU A 123 10.45 -10.08 35.59
C LEU A 123 9.05 -9.47 35.69
N ARG A 124 8.65 -8.97 36.87
CA ARG A 124 7.35 -8.31 37.04
C ARG A 124 7.23 -7.03 36.20
N THR A 125 8.34 -6.30 36.04
CA THR A 125 8.39 -5.11 35.19
C THR A 125 8.19 -5.47 33.71
N ALA A 126 8.75 -6.60 33.25
CA ALA A 126 8.47 -7.14 31.93
C ALA A 126 6.99 -7.52 31.76
N GLY A 127 6.41 -8.20 32.76
CA GLY A 127 4.98 -8.55 32.75
C GLY A 127 4.08 -7.32 32.64
N TRP A 128 4.37 -6.25 33.38
CA TRP A 128 3.59 -5.01 33.28
C TRP A 128 3.73 -4.31 31.92
N ALA A 129 4.94 -4.33 31.34
CA ALA A 129 5.17 -3.75 30.01
C ALA A 129 4.38 -4.50 28.93
N TRP A 130 4.37 -5.84 28.96
CA TRP A 130 3.62 -6.65 28.01
C TRP A 130 2.11 -6.57 28.20
N MET A 131 1.64 -6.46 29.45
CA MET A 131 0.22 -6.24 29.71
C MET A 131 -0.24 -4.88 29.17
N ALA A 132 0.57 -3.84 29.35
CA ALA A 132 0.32 -2.53 28.75
C ALA A 132 0.39 -2.57 27.22
N GLY A 133 1.35 -3.30 26.65
CA GLY A 133 1.45 -3.54 25.20
C GLY A 133 0.21 -4.26 24.63
N ALA A 134 -0.29 -5.29 25.32
CA ALA A 134 -1.50 -6.01 24.94
C ALA A 134 -2.75 -5.11 25.00
N LEU A 135 -2.86 -4.25 26.01
CA LEU A 135 -3.94 -3.25 26.07
C LEU A 135 -3.84 -2.25 24.90
N LEU A 136 -2.64 -1.75 24.61
CA LEU A 136 -2.41 -0.86 23.46
C LEU A 136 -2.79 -1.53 22.14
N LEU A 137 -2.42 -2.80 21.94
CA LEU A 137 -2.83 -3.58 20.77
C LEU A 137 -4.35 -3.60 20.60
N GLY A 138 -5.09 -3.95 21.66
CA GLY A 138 -6.55 -4.00 21.61
C GLY A 138 -7.16 -2.64 21.31
N VAL A 139 -6.75 -1.59 22.03
CA VAL A 139 -7.32 -0.23 21.91
C VAL A 139 -6.95 0.46 20.60
N LEU A 140 -5.70 0.37 20.15
CA LEU A 140 -5.31 0.93 18.84
C LEU A 140 -5.92 0.10 17.71
N GLY A 141 -6.05 -1.22 17.92
CA GLY A 141 -6.66 -2.13 16.99
C GLY A 141 -8.13 -1.85 16.68
N THR A 142 -8.90 -1.22 17.59
CA THR A 142 -10.30 -0.84 17.32
C THR A 142 -10.43 0.28 16.29
N VAL A 143 -9.40 1.13 16.15
CA VAL A 143 -9.40 2.21 15.15
C VAL A 143 -9.47 1.66 13.73
N ARG A 144 -9.03 0.40 13.52
CA ARG A 144 -9.14 -0.33 12.25
C ARG A 144 -10.57 -0.75 11.89
N ALA A 145 -11.57 -0.28 12.62
CA ALA A 145 -12.97 -0.30 12.19
C ALA A 145 -13.26 0.77 11.12
N VAL A 146 -12.39 1.80 11.00
CA VAL A 146 -12.43 2.74 9.88
C VAL A 146 -12.02 2.00 8.60
N PRO A 147 -12.82 2.04 7.53
CA PRO A 147 -12.47 1.43 6.24
C PRO A 147 -11.12 1.95 5.71
N HIS A 148 -10.35 1.08 5.04
CA HIS A 148 -9.05 1.47 4.46
C HIS A 148 -9.19 2.59 3.41
N THR A 149 -10.32 2.65 2.71
CA THR A 149 -10.73 3.75 1.79
C THR A 149 -10.86 5.13 2.43
N HIS A 150 -10.75 5.21 3.75
CA HIS A 150 -10.77 6.44 4.54
C HIS A 150 -9.47 6.59 5.34
N HIS A 151 -8.32 6.44 4.69
CA HIS A 151 -7.01 6.43 5.35
C HIS A 151 -6.73 7.70 6.19
N GLU A 152 -7.06 8.89 5.69
CA GLU A 152 -6.90 10.13 6.45
C GLU A 152 -7.69 10.11 7.78
N LEU A 153 -8.92 9.60 7.76
CA LEU A 153 -9.75 9.46 8.95
C LEU A 153 -9.15 8.44 9.93
N TYR A 154 -8.62 7.32 9.42
CA TYR A 154 -7.91 6.34 10.23
C TYR A 154 -6.70 6.97 10.95
N LEU A 155 -5.86 7.71 10.23
CA LEU A 155 -4.68 8.36 10.80
C LEU A 155 -5.06 9.38 11.88
N ALA A 156 -6.09 10.19 11.62
CA ALA A 156 -6.61 11.14 12.60
C ALA A 156 -7.14 10.44 13.86
N ALA A 157 -7.91 9.37 13.70
CA ALA A 157 -8.44 8.59 14.82
C ALA A 157 -7.32 7.90 15.61
N LEU A 158 -6.31 7.34 14.93
CA LEU A 158 -5.14 6.73 15.55
C LEU A 158 -4.38 7.75 16.39
N ALA A 159 -4.18 8.97 15.85
CA ALA A 159 -3.52 10.05 16.56
C ALA A 159 -4.27 10.47 17.84
N LEU A 160 -5.59 10.61 17.75
CA LEU A 160 -6.43 10.98 18.89
C LEU A 160 -6.43 9.91 19.98
N VAL A 161 -6.58 8.63 19.61
CA VAL A 161 -6.59 7.52 20.57
C VAL A 161 -5.22 7.34 21.23
N ALA A 162 -4.14 7.28 20.46
CA ALA A 162 -2.79 7.14 21.00
C ALA A 162 -2.39 8.34 21.88
N GLY A 163 -2.70 9.55 21.43
CA GLY A 163 -2.46 10.79 22.17
C GLY A 163 -3.25 10.86 23.47
N GLY A 164 -4.52 10.46 23.44
CA GLY A 164 -5.39 10.35 24.62
C GLY A 164 -4.84 9.37 25.66
N ILE A 165 -4.35 8.20 25.22
CA ILE A 165 -3.72 7.21 26.11
C ILE A 165 -2.45 7.79 26.76
N ALA A 166 -1.58 8.43 25.97
CA ALA A 166 -0.36 9.04 26.47
C ALA A 166 -0.66 10.14 27.50
N LEU A 167 -1.66 11.00 27.22
CA LEU A 167 -2.10 12.06 28.12
C LEU A 167 -2.69 11.50 29.42
N ALA A 168 -3.59 10.51 29.33
CA ALA A 168 -4.18 9.87 30.50
C ALA A 168 -3.11 9.23 31.40
N ALA A 169 -2.13 8.53 30.81
CA ALA A 169 -1.02 7.95 31.55
C ALA A 169 -0.17 9.03 32.25
N GLN A 170 0.05 10.18 31.61
CA GLN A 170 0.76 11.31 32.23
C GLN A 170 -0.04 11.92 33.39
N LEU A 171 -1.36 12.08 33.25
CA LEU A 171 -2.23 12.63 34.30
C LEU A 171 -2.28 11.71 35.52
N VAL A 172 -2.43 10.39 35.32
CA VAL A 172 -2.41 9.39 36.41
C VAL A 172 -1.07 9.43 37.14
N ARG A 173 0.05 9.54 36.41
CA ARG A 173 1.39 9.67 37.01
C ARG A 173 1.54 10.94 37.83
N ARG A 174 1.03 12.09 37.36
CA ARG A 174 1.07 13.35 38.11
C ARG A 174 0.26 13.25 39.39
N ARG A 175 -0.93 12.62 39.35
CA ARG A 175 -1.80 12.44 40.52
C ARG A 175 -1.21 11.49 41.57
N ASN A 176 -0.52 10.44 41.14
CA ASN A 176 0.04 9.41 42.04
C ASN A 176 1.49 9.70 42.48
N ARG A 177 2.00 10.95 42.31
CA ARG A 177 3.32 11.31 42.85
C ARG A 177 3.25 11.37 44.38
N PRO A 178 4.03 10.56 45.11
CA PRO A 178 4.09 10.68 46.56
C PRO A 178 4.63 12.06 46.94
N ALA A 179 4.05 12.70 47.96
CA ALA A 179 4.59 13.91 48.53
C ALA A 179 6.01 13.62 49.08
N PRO A 180 7.01 14.50 48.83
CA PRO A 180 8.35 14.30 49.36
C PRO A 180 8.29 14.23 50.90
N GLN A 181 8.95 13.23 51.47
CA GLN A 181 9.08 13.07 52.92
C GLN A 181 10.51 13.39 53.33
N VAL A 182 10.68 14.41 54.17
CA VAL A 182 11.97 14.73 54.79
C VAL A 182 12.04 13.99 56.13
N ARG A 183 13.10 13.19 56.31
CA ARG A 183 13.37 12.50 57.58
C ARG A 183 14.30 13.38 58.41
N GLN A 184 13.78 13.92 59.51
CA GLN A 184 14.58 14.73 60.42
C GLN A 184 15.61 13.86 61.18
N PRO A 185 16.72 14.44 61.67
CA PRO A 185 17.75 13.72 62.43
C PRO A 185 17.23 13.03 63.70
N ASP A 186 16.08 13.47 64.22
CA ASP A 186 15.40 12.91 65.39
C ASP A 186 14.48 11.71 65.07
N GLY A 187 14.38 11.31 63.80
CA GLY A 187 13.55 10.20 63.35
C GLY A 187 12.09 10.58 63.07
N SER A 188 11.69 11.83 63.26
CA SER A 188 10.35 12.31 62.89
C SER A 188 10.23 12.50 61.37
N VAL A 189 9.04 12.20 60.83
CA VAL A 189 8.69 12.42 59.43
C VAL A 189 7.71 13.57 59.38
N THR A 190 8.12 14.69 58.80
CA THR A 190 7.24 15.84 58.57
C THR A 190 6.97 15.97 57.08
N ALA A 191 5.69 16.18 56.72
CA ALA A 191 5.30 16.54 55.37
C ALA A 191 5.53 18.04 55.21
N GLU A 192 6.73 18.45 54.83
CA GLU A 192 7.05 19.85 54.60
C GLU A 192 6.80 20.22 53.14
N LEU A 193 6.14 21.36 52.91
CA LEU A 193 5.98 22.03 51.61
C LEU A 193 7.34 22.60 51.17
N VAL A 194 8.32 21.73 50.90
CA VAL A 194 9.52 22.13 50.17
C VAL A 194 9.14 22.21 48.68
N PRO A 195 9.41 23.31 47.97
CA PRO A 195 9.39 23.31 46.51
C PRO A 195 10.57 22.43 46.04
N GLU A 196 10.34 21.12 45.96
CA GLU A 196 11.28 20.14 45.44
C GLU A 196 11.31 20.18 43.90
N PRO A 197 12.45 19.79 43.28
CA PRO A 197 12.81 20.18 41.93
C PRO A 197 11.81 19.65 40.90
N VAL A 198 11.46 20.56 39.99
CA VAL A 198 10.76 20.26 38.74
C VAL A 198 11.39 19.00 38.14
N ALA A 199 10.56 17.99 37.80
CA ALA A 199 11.02 16.79 37.13
C ALA A 199 12.01 17.17 36.03
N GLU A 200 13.29 16.84 36.19
CA GLU A 200 14.30 17.35 35.28
C GLU A 200 13.90 16.99 33.85
N PRO A 201 13.83 17.97 32.93
CA PRO A 201 13.52 17.71 31.54
C PRO A 201 14.50 16.66 31.01
N ALA A 202 14.01 15.77 30.13
CA ALA A 202 14.88 14.80 29.50
C ALA A 202 16.07 15.53 28.87
N PRO A 203 17.31 15.06 29.06
CA PRO A 203 18.45 15.80 28.58
C PRO A 203 18.39 15.78 27.03
N TRP A 204 18.55 16.96 26.42
CA TRP A 204 18.29 17.18 25.00
C TRP A 204 19.16 16.30 24.08
N ASP A 205 20.34 15.93 24.55
CA ASP A 205 21.22 14.94 23.91
C ASP A 205 20.52 13.57 23.72
N ALA A 206 19.79 13.09 24.71
CA ALA A 206 19.01 11.84 24.62
C ALA A 206 17.91 11.95 23.57
N VAL A 207 17.23 13.09 23.53
CA VAL A 207 16.17 13.36 22.56
C VAL A 207 16.74 13.36 21.13
N TRP A 208 17.88 14.04 20.92
CA TRP A 208 18.56 14.07 19.62
C TRP A 208 19.09 12.69 19.19
N LEU A 209 19.60 11.89 20.11
CA LEU A 209 20.02 10.51 19.80
C LEU A 209 18.81 9.62 19.48
N GLY A 210 17.70 9.75 20.23
CA GLY A 210 16.45 9.08 19.88
C GLY A 210 15.98 9.45 18.47
N PHE A 211 16.01 10.75 18.15
CA PHE A 211 15.66 11.26 16.84
C PHE A 211 16.60 10.73 15.74
N ALA A 212 17.92 10.73 15.95
CA ALA A 212 18.90 10.19 15.00
C ALA A 212 18.70 8.69 14.73
N GLY A 213 18.43 7.90 15.78
CA GLY A 213 18.17 6.47 15.65
C GLY A 213 16.90 6.18 14.86
N GLY A 214 15.85 6.98 15.08
CA GLY A 214 14.60 6.87 14.32
C GLY A 214 14.77 7.32 12.87
N LEU A 215 15.51 8.40 12.62
CA LEU A 215 15.84 8.86 11.27
C LEU A 215 16.62 7.80 10.48
N ALA A 216 17.54 7.08 11.13
CA ALA A 216 18.28 6.02 10.48
C ALA A 216 17.34 4.93 9.93
N THR A 217 16.30 4.55 10.67
CA THR A 217 15.30 3.57 10.22
C THR A 217 14.33 4.12 9.18
N LEU A 218 14.28 5.44 8.97
CA LEU A 218 13.50 6.08 7.90
C LEU A 218 14.20 6.03 6.53
N ILE A 219 15.52 5.86 6.49
CA ILE A 219 16.30 5.88 5.24
C ILE A 219 15.77 4.88 4.19
N PRO A 220 15.42 3.62 4.52
CA PRO A 220 14.90 2.68 3.52
C PRO A 220 13.58 3.15 2.89
N TRP A 221 12.70 3.78 3.69
CA TRP A 221 11.42 4.32 3.22
C TRP A 221 11.62 5.51 2.28
N LEU A 222 12.58 6.39 2.62
CA LEU A 222 12.97 7.52 1.78
C LEU A 222 13.53 7.09 0.41
N TRP A 223 14.12 5.91 0.31
CA TRP A 223 14.64 5.38 -0.95
C TRP A 223 13.56 4.66 -1.76
N ILE A 224 12.76 3.82 -1.11
CA ILE A 224 11.91 2.84 -1.80
C ILE A 224 10.47 3.33 -1.99
N ALA A 225 10.00 4.24 -1.15
CA ALA A 225 8.59 4.58 -1.08
C ALA A 225 8.39 6.08 -1.22
N SER A 226 7.14 6.53 -1.24
CA SER A 226 6.80 7.93 -1.45
C SER A 226 5.69 8.41 -0.53
N LEU A 227 5.73 9.69 -0.22
CA LEU A 227 4.72 10.32 0.63
C LEU A 227 3.42 10.50 -0.14
N GLY A 228 2.31 10.28 0.56
CA GLY A 228 0.97 10.55 0.04
C GLY A 228 0.66 12.06 -0.04
N GLY A 229 -0.60 12.42 0.19
CA GLY A 229 -1.03 13.82 0.19
C GLY A 229 -0.41 14.63 1.32
N LEU A 230 -0.45 15.97 1.24
CA LEU A 230 0.04 16.83 2.34
C LEU A 230 -0.70 16.54 3.66
N MET A 231 -2.04 16.49 3.58
CA MET A 231 -2.90 16.25 4.76
C MET A 231 -2.61 14.87 5.35
N GLU A 232 -2.64 13.84 4.52
CA GLU A 232 -2.28 12.48 4.88
C GLU A 232 -0.89 12.39 5.53
N THR A 233 0.14 13.01 4.93
CA THR A 233 1.50 13.04 5.47
C THR A 233 1.55 13.69 6.86
N VAL A 234 0.84 14.80 7.06
CA VAL A 234 0.76 15.49 8.36
C VAL A 234 0.03 14.62 9.39
N LEU A 235 -1.06 13.97 8.99
CA LEU A 235 -1.80 13.06 9.87
C LEU A 235 -0.98 11.81 10.23
N ALA A 236 -0.22 11.27 9.28
CA ALA A 236 0.70 10.15 9.52
C ALA A 236 1.81 10.56 10.49
N ALA A 237 2.40 11.75 10.34
CA ALA A 237 3.39 12.28 11.26
C ALA A 237 2.82 12.49 12.67
N LEU A 238 1.59 13.02 12.77
CA LEU A 238 0.90 13.22 14.04
C LEU A 238 0.56 11.88 14.73
N ALA A 239 0.04 10.92 13.97
CA ALA A 239 -0.27 9.57 14.43
C ALA A 239 1.00 8.87 14.92
N ALA A 240 2.09 8.93 14.15
CA ALA A 240 3.36 8.34 14.52
C ALA A 240 3.95 9.00 15.79
N ALA A 241 3.90 10.33 15.91
CA ALA A 241 4.36 11.05 17.09
C ALA A 241 3.57 10.67 18.36
N THR A 242 2.26 10.53 18.26
CA THR A 242 1.39 10.16 19.40
C THR A 242 1.49 8.69 19.76
N VAL A 243 1.64 7.79 18.79
CA VAL A 243 2.00 6.38 19.01
C VAL A 243 3.36 6.27 19.70
N GLY A 244 4.35 7.05 19.27
CA GLY A 244 5.65 7.18 19.94
C GLY A 244 5.50 7.67 21.38
N ALA A 245 4.68 8.71 21.62
CA ALA A 245 4.40 9.18 22.97
C ALA A 245 3.78 8.08 23.85
N ALA A 246 2.83 7.30 23.33
CA ALA A 246 2.26 6.16 24.03
C ALA A 246 3.33 5.10 24.36
N ALA A 247 4.20 4.74 23.40
CA ALA A 247 5.34 3.85 23.62
C ALA A 247 6.27 4.37 24.74
N GLY A 248 6.60 5.66 24.72
CA GLY A 248 7.42 6.32 25.73
C GLY A 248 6.75 6.38 27.11
N THR A 249 5.40 6.35 27.18
CA THR A 249 4.72 6.19 28.46
C THR A 249 4.93 4.79 29.03
N VAL A 250 4.79 3.73 28.22
CA VAL A 250 4.99 2.35 28.68
C VAL A 250 6.46 2.07 29.01
N LEU A 251 7.35 2.37 28.07
CA LEU A 251 8.80 2.23 28.18
C LEU A 251 9.44 3.49 28.78
N GLY A 252 8.83 4.00 29.85
CA GLY A 252 9.24 5.22 30.54
C GLY A 252 10.06 4.96 31.80
N ALA A 253 10.21 5.99 32.63
CA ALA A 253 10.98 5.90 33.87
C ALA A 253 10.54 4.75 34.80
N SER A 254 9.24 4.43 34.87
CA SER A 254 8.73 3.33 35.68
C SER A 254 9.19 1.94 35.20
N PHE A 255 9.46 1.80 33.90
CA PHE A 255 9.95 0.56 33.30
C PHE A 255 11.48 0.45 33.42
N TRP A 256 12.20 1.54 33.18
CA TRP A 256 13.67 1.51 33.16
C TRP A 256 14.32 1.62 34.54
N ARG A 257 13.77 2.40 35.48
CA ARG A 257 14.36 2.57 36.84
C ARG A 257 14.61 1.24 37.57
N PRO A 258 13.71 0.24 37.53
CA PRO A 258 13.99 -1.04 38.16
C PRO A 258 15.09 -1.87 37.47
N LEU A 259 15.42 -1.55 36.22
CA LEU A 259 16.37 -2.26 35.38
C LEU A 259 17.77 -1.62 35.36
N THR A 260 17.92 -0.36 35.79
CA THR A 260 19.21 0.37 35.74
C THR A 260 20.31 -0.27 36.59
N GLY A 261 19.96 -1.08 37.60
CA GLY A 261 20.91 -1.83 38.42
C GLY A 261 21.51 -3.07 37.76
N LEU A 262 21.06 -3.46 36.56
CA LEU A 262 21.53 -4.65 35.85
C LEU A 262 22.89 -4.44 35.15
N PRO A 263 23.68 -5.52 34.96
CA PRO A 263 24.85 -5.52 34.08
C PRO A 263 24.52 -5.03 32.66
N ARG A 264 25.50 -4.42 31.97
CA ARG A 264 25.33 -3.84 30.61
C ARG A 264 24.63 -4.77 29.65
N TRP A 265 25.13 -5.97 29.52
CA TRP A 265 24.60 -6.95 28.58
C TRP A 265 23.20 -7.42 28.97
N GLN A 266 22.87 -7.52 30.26
CA GLN A 266 21.53 -7.90 30.73
C GLN A 266 20.50 -6.79 30.51
N LEU A 267 20.88 -5.53 30.70
CA LEU A 267 19.99 -4.40 30.40
C LEU A 267 19.74 -4.28 28.90
N VAL A 268 20.80 -4.33 28.08
CA VAL A 268 20.67 -4.17 26.63
C VAL A 268 19.97 -5.37 25.99
N LEU A 269 20.39 -6.60 26.29
CA LEU A 269 19.80 -7.80 25.69
C LEU A 269 18.44 -8.14 26.31
N GLY A 270 18.34 -8.21 27.63
CA GLY A 270 17.10 -8.56 28.33
C GLY A 270 16.07 -7.43 28.30
N GLY A 271 16.48 -6.22 28.67
CA GLY A 271 15.60 -5.03 28.59
C GLY A 271 15.23 -4.69 27.14
N GLY A 272 16.16 -4.88 26.20
CA GLY A 272 15.90 -4.71 24.77
C GLY A 272 14.90 -5.73 24.22
N TYR A 273 15.02 -7.01 24.60
CA TYR A 273 14.07 -8.05 24.23
C TYR A 273 12.65 -7.76 24.77
N VAL A 274 12.53 -7.43 26.06
CA VAL A 274 11.23 -7.09 26.67
C VAL A 274 10.61 -5.86 26.01
N SER A 275 11.43 -4.85 25.74
CA SER A 275 11.00 -3.65 25.01
C SER A 275 10.57 -4.01 23.58
N GLY A 276 11.30 -4.87 22.89
CA GLY A 276 10.97 -5.31 21.54
C GLY A 276 9.64 -6.05 21.46
N VAL A 277 9.34 -6.96 22.38
CA VAL A 277 8.02 -7.61 22.47
C VAL A 277 6.92 -6.60 22.78
N THR A 278 7.18 -5.62 23.65
CA THR A 278 6.23 -4.53 23.94
C THR A 278 5.94 -3.69 22.69
N LEU A 279 6.98 -3.37 21.92
CA LEU A 279 6.88 -2.61 20.68
C LEU A 279 6.22 -3.40 19.57
N LEU A 280 6.41 -4.72 19.51
CA LEU A 280 5.69 -5.60 18.59
C LEU A 280 4.19 -5.56 18.86
N LEU A 281 3.77 -5.69 20.12
CA LEU A 281 2.35 -5.60 20.50
C LEU A 281 1.76 -4.23 20.11
N LEU A 282 2.51 -3.15 20.35
CA LEU A 282 2.11 -1.81 19.93
C LEU A 282 2.00 -1.71 18.40
N ALA A 283 3.01 -2.19 17.66
CA ALA A 283 3.04 -2.14 16.20
C ALA A 283 1.94 -2.99 15.56
N SER A 284 1.56 -4.11 16.17
CA SER A 284 0.41 -4.92 15.76
C SER A 284 -0.92 -4.15 15.80
N GLY A 285 -1.02 -3.08 16.60
CA GLY A 285 -2.18 -2.22 16.68
C GLY A 285 -2.15 -1.02 15.72
N VAL A 286 -1.10 -0.86 14.92
CA VAL A 286 -0.83 0.31 14.09
C VAL A 286 -0.81 -0.07 12.61
N GLY A 287 -1.27 0.83 11.74
CA GLY A 287 -1.46 0.59 10.31
C GLY A 287 -2.79 -0.10 9.98
N VAL A 288 -3.15 -0.06 8.70
CA VAL A 288 -4.29 -0.78 8.13
C VAL A 288 -3.77 -1.76 7.09
N SER A 289 -4.43 -2.90 6.93
CA SER A 289 -4.05 -3.94 5.98
C SER A 289 -2.56 -4.33 6.09
N GLY A 290 -1.82 -4.39 4.99
CA GLY A 290 -0.42 -4.79 4.96
C GLY A 290 0.54 -3.84 5.68
N VAL A 291 0.14 -2.59 5.95
CA VAL A 291 0.97 -1.61 6.69
C VAL A 291 1.27 -2.07 8.11
N THR A 292 0.34 -2.82 8.74
CA THR A 292 0.59 -3.41 10.07
C THR A 292 1.76 -4.40 10.02
N LEU A 293 1.85 -5.22 8.97
CA LEU A 293 2.94 -6.19 8.83
C LEU A 293 4.30 -5.48 8.67
N ALA A 294 4.34 -4.38 7.91
CA ALA A 294 5.52 -3.55 7.76
C ALA A 294 5.97 -2.95 9.11
N ALA A 295 5.03 -2.42 9.90
CA ALA A 295 5.32 -1.89 11.23
C ALA A 295 5.80 -2.99 12.20
N MET A 296 5.18 -4.16 12.17
CA MET A 296 5.58 -5.32 12.99
C MET A 296 6.98 -5.83 12.67
N LEU A 297 7.48 -5.62 11.45
CA LEU A 297 8.87 -5.91 11.09
C LEU A 297 9.83 -4.78 11.49
N ALA A 298 9.50 -3.53 11.17
CA ALA A 298 10.43 -2.41 11.29
C ALA A 298 10.67 -1.93 12.75
N VAL A 299 9.66 -2.02 13.61
CA VAL A 299 9.66 -1.34 14.93
C VAL A 299 10.28 -2.18 16.07
N PRO A 300 10.06 -3.49 16.22
CA PRO A 300 10.42 -4.22 17.44
C PRO A 300 11.92 -4.18 17.80
N ALA A 301 12.82 -4.23 16.82
CA ALA A 301 14.26 -4.22 17.07
C ALA A 301 14.76 -2.91 17.70
N LEU A 302 13.98 -1.82 17.60
CA LEU A 302 14.30 -0.56 18.29
C LEU A 302 14.26 -0.70 19.82
N GLY A 303 13.69 -1.78 20.36
CA GLY A 303 13.80 -2.11 21.78
C GLY A 303 15.25 -2.16 22.27
N TYR A 304 16.18 -2.68 21.46
CA TYR A 304 17.60 -2.73 21.80
C TYR A 304 18.24 -1.34 21.81
N ALA A 305 17.90 -0.49 20.84
CA ALA A 305 18.34 0.91 20.80
C ALA A 305 17.78 1.71 21.99
N ALA A 306 16.50 1.52 22.32
CA ALA A 306 15.87 2.13 23.50
C ALA A 306 16.58 1.71 24.79
N ALA A 307 16.90 0.42 24.96
CA ALA A 307 17.63 -0.06 26.14
C ALA A 307 19.04 0.52 26.24
N ALA A 308 19.76 0.64 25.12
CA ALA A 308 21.09 1.23 25.07
C ALA A 308 21.07 2.74 25.38
N LEU A 309 20.08 3.48 24.88
CA LEU A 309 19.89 4.90 25.19
C LEU A 309 19.71 5.12 26.69
N GLN A 310 18.81 4.39 27.33
CA GLN A 310 18.46 4.61 28.75
C GLN A 310 19.61 4.37 29.72
N ARG A 311 20.56 3.51 29.35
CA ARG A 311 21.77 3.27 30.15
C ARG A 311 22.69 4.49 30.21
N SER A 312 22.66 5.31 29.18
CA SER A 312 23.65 6.35 28.93
C SER A 312 23.37 7.64 29.71
N PHE A 313 22.18 7.74 30.32
CA PHE A 313 21.72 8.93 31.04
C PHE A 313 21.57 8.68 32.54
N ALA A 314 21.79 9.73 33.33
CA ALA A 314 21.70 9.68 34.79
C ALA A 314 20.28 9.38 35.29
N ALA A 315 19.26 9.85 34.56
CA ALA A 315 17.85 9.62 34.87
C ALA A 315 17.13 9.02 33.64
N PRO A 316 16.51 7.83 33.76
CA PRO A 316 15.75 7.25 32.65
C PRO A 316 14.49 8.06 32.36
N SER A 317 14.18 8.20 31.07
CA SER A 317 13.07 9.01 30.56
C SER A 317 12.37 8.33 29.38
N GLY A 318 11.04 8.44 29.33
CA GLY A 318 10.26 7.92 28.21
C GLY A 318 10.33 8.79 26.95
N VAL A 319 10.73 10.06 27.06
CA VAL A 319 10.69 11.01 25.93
C VAL A 319 11.63 10.62 24.79
N PRO A 320 12.92 10.29 25.03
CA PRO A 320 13.82 9.82 23.97
C PRO A 320 13.34 8.54 23.27
N VAL A 321 12.74 7.62 24.04
CA VAL A 321 12.15 6.39 23.48
C VAL A 321 10.95 6.72 22.62
N GLY A 322 10.09 7.62 23.08
CA GLY A 322 8.92 8.02 22.30
C GLY A 322 9.27 8.70 20.98
N VAL A 323 10.31 9.55 20.97
CA VAL A 323 10.83 10.15 19.73
C VAL A 323 11.42 9.10 18.80
N LEU A 324 12.25 8.18 19.31
CA LEU A 324 12.82 7.08 18.53
C LEU A 324 11.73 6.26 17.82
N ILE A 325 10.70 5.84 18.57
CA ILE A 325 9.61 5.02 18.04
C ILE A 325 8.70 5.83 17.13
N GLY A 326 8.37 7.07 17.47
CA GLY A 326 7.49 7.91 16.65
C GLY A 326 8.09 8.20 15.27
N VAL A 327 9.38 8.49 15.19
CA VAL A 327 10.06 8.68 13.89
C VAL A 327 10.09 7.37 13.09
N ALA A 328 10.32 6.22 13.74
CA ALA A 328 10.35 4.94 13.04
C ALA A 328 8.97 4.50 12.53
N VAL A 329 7.90 4.72 13.30
CA VAL A 329 6.51 4.41 12.92
C VAL A 329 6.03 5.28 11.76
N PHE A 330 6.59 6.48 11.59
CA PHE A 330 6.26 7.34 10.46
C PHE A 330 6.63 6.71 9.11
N GLY A 331 7.64 5.84 9.04
CA GLY A 331 8.04 5.12 7.82
C GLY A 331 6.87 4.36 7.20
N PRO A 332 6.35 3.30 7.86
CA PRO A 332 5.23 2.54 7.34
C PRO A 332 3.92 3.35 7.24
N LEU A 333 3.66 4.32 8.12
CA LEU A 333 2.40 5.09 8.07
C LEU A 333 2.38 6.20 7.01
N GLY A 334 3.52 6.82 6.72
CA GLY A 334 3.58 7.99 5.83
C GLY A 334 3.98 7.66 4.41
N PHE A 335 4.77 6.60 4.21
CA PHE A 335 5.33 6.25 2.90
C PHE A 335 4.60 5.11 2.19
N VAL A 336 3.69 4.41 2.86
CA VAL A 336 2.97 3.27 2.27
C VAL A 336 1.49 3.57 2.27
N ASP A 337 0.89 3.47 1.09
CA ASP A 337 -0.56 3.47 0.96
C ASP A 337 -1.12 2.10 1.35
N PRO A 338 -2.06 1.98 2.30
CA PRO A 338 -2.68 0.70 2.61
C PRO A 338 -3.46 0.10 1.43
N GLU A 339 -4.00 0.91 0.51
CA GLU A 339 -4.74 0.42 -0.66
C GLU A 339 -3.82 -0.26 -1.68
N GLU A 340 -2.55 0.16 -1.71
CA GLU A 340 -1.51 -0.41 -2.56
C GLU A 340 -0.86 -1.67 -1.96
N MET A 341 -1.21 -2.05 -0.73
CA MET A 341 -0.75 -3.30 -0.11
C MET A 341 -1.63 -4.51 -0.52
N SER A 342 -2.16 -4.46 -1.74
CA SER A 342 -3.09 -5.44 -2.30
C SER A 342 -2.38 -6.53 -3.10
N ILE A 343 -2.90 -7.77 -3.05
CA ILE A 343 -2.41 -8.87 -3.90
C ILE A 343 -2.70 -8.60 -5.39
N LEU A 344 -3.68 -7.73 -5.72
CA LEU A 344 -4.00 -7.36 -7.11
C LEU A 344 -2.81 -6.73 -7.86
N LEU A 345 -1.96 -5.97 -7.16
CA LEU A 345 -0.72 -5.40 -7.72
C LEU A 345 0.41 -6.43 -7.84
N GLY A 346 0.28 -7.60 -7.19
CA GLY A 346 1.31 -8.63 -7.11
C GLY A 346 2.35 -8.40 -6.00
N PHE A 347 3.06 -9.47 -5.64
CA PHE A 347 4.04 -9.46 -4.53
C PHE A 347 5.31 -8.67 -4.81
N THR A 348 5.58 -8.34 -6.07
CA THR A 348 6.79 -7.62 -6.50
C THR A 348 6.58 -6.11 -6.63
N ASP A 349 5.35 -5.63 -6.44
CA ASP A 349 4.99 -4.21 -6.49
C ASP A 349 5.10 -3.58 -5.07
N VAL A 350 4.21 -2.66 -4.66
CA VAL A 350 4.31 -1.91 -3.38
C VAL A 350 4.45 -2.82 -2.18
N LEU A 351 3.71 -3.93 -2.14
CA LEU A 351 3.84 -4.91 -1.06
C LEU A 351 5.28 -5.41 -0.91
N GLY A 352 5.93 -5.81 -2.00
CA GLY A 352 7.31 -6.30 -1.99
C GLY A 352 8.30 -5.23 -1.55
N TRP A 353 8.16 -4.02 -2.10
CA TRP A 353 9.01 -2.88 -1.79
C TRP A 353 8.85 -2.40 -0.34
N ALA A 354 7.62 -2.32 0.17
CA ALA A 354 7.33 -1.95 1.56
C ALA A 354 7.89 -3.02 2.54
N MET A 355 7.76 -4.30 2.22
CA MET A 355 8.36 -5.37 3.04
C MET A 355 9.88 -5.32 2.99
N LEU A 356 10.49 -5.05 1.84
CA LEU A 356 11.94 -4.87 1.73
C LEU A 356 12.41 -3.68 2.57
N ALA A 357 11.72 -2.54 2.50
CA ALA A 357 12.01 -1.37 3.32
C ALA A 357 11.91 -1.70 4.82
N ALA A 358 10.88 -2.45 5.23
CA ALA A 358 10.70 -2.88 6.61
C ALA A 358 11.82 -3.83 7.09
N VAL A 359 12.28 -4.76 6.25
CA VAL A 359 13.40 -5.66 6.56
C VAL A 359 14.74 -4.90 6.66
N ILE A 360 15.00 -3.95 5.77
CA ILE A 360 16.19 -3.11 5.86
C ILE A 360 16.11 -2.24 7.13
N ALA A 361 14.95 -1.66 7.44
CA ALA A 361 14.73 -0.86 8.64
C ALA A 361 14.95 -1.69 9.93
N LEU A 362 14.50 -2.95 9.95
CA LEU A 362 14.80 -3.92 11.01
C LEU A 362 16.32 -4.10 11.18
N GLY A 363 17.06 -4.32 10.09
CA GLY A 363 18.52 -4.43 10.11
C GLY A 363 19.19 -3.16 10.66
N VAL A 364 18.76 -1.99 10.21
CA VAL A 364 19.25 -0.69 10.70
C VAL A 364 18.96 -0.50 12.19
N ALA A 365 17.77 -0.89 12.67
CA ALA A 365 17.41 -0.81 14.09
C ALA A 365 18.33 -1.69 14.96
N LEU A 366 18.66 -2.90 14.50
CA LEU A 366 19.62 -3.79 15.18
C LEU A 366 21.02 -3.19 15.22
N VAL A 367 21.49 -2.63 14.10
CA VAL A 367 22.80 -1.95 14.01
C VAL A 367 22.83 -0.72 14.92
N ALA A 368 21.76 0.08 14.96
CA ALA A 368 21.64 1.22 15.87
C ALA A 368 21.69 0.77 17.34
N GLY A 369 20.99 -0.32 17.68
CA GLY A 369 21.04 -0.94 19.00
C GLY A 369 22.46 -1.36 19.40
N LEU A 370 23.20 -2.00 18.48
CA LEU A 370 24.59 -2.40 18.70
C LEU A 370 25.51 -1.18 18.82
N ALA A 371 25.37 -0.20 17.92
CA ALA A 371 26.19 1.02 17.88
C ALA A 371 26.01 1.83 19.17
N TYR A 372 24.76 2.11 19.58
CA TYR A 372 24.47 2.73 20.87
C TYR A 372 24.98 1.87 22.02
N GLY A 373 24.76 0.56 21.93
CA GLY A 373 25.20 -0.42 22.89
C GLY A 373 26.71 -0.50 23.09
N LEU A 374 27.54 -0.09 22.11
CA LEU A 374 29.01 -0.10 22.15
C LEU A 374 29.61 1.29 22.38
N LEU A 375 29.15 2.29 21.62
CA LEU A 375 29.72 3.63 21.48
C LEU A 375 29.30 4.59 22.60
N LEU A 376 28.06 4.49 23.10
CA LEU A 376 27.61 5.27 24.25
C LEU A 376 28.25 4.69 25.53
N ARG A 377 29.52 5.03 25.77
CA ARG A 377 30.12 4.93 27.11
C ARG A 377 29.55 6.08 27.96
N ARG A 378 29.70 6.01 29.29
CA ARG A 378 29.25 7.06 30.25
C ARG A 378 29.77 8.50 29.96
N ALA A 379 30.49 8.72 28.86
CA ALA A 379 30.95 10.02 28.41
C ALA A 379 29.83 10.74 27.66
N LEU A 380 29.44 11.88 28.24
CA LEU A 380 28.53 12.89 27.73
C LEU A 380 28.81 13.20 26.25
N LEU A 381 28.02 12.65 25.33
CA LEU A 381 27.90 13.28 24.02
C LEU A 381 27.22 14.63 24.28
N HIS A 382 27.96 15.72 24.15
CA HIS A 382 27.37 17.05 24.25
C HIS A 382 26.20 17.14 23.25
N GLY A 383 25.08 17.75 23.67
CA GLY A 383 23.84 17.77 22.87
C GLY A 383 24.01 18.30 21.45
N TRP A 384 25.00 19.17 21.20
CA TRP A 384 25.34 19.65 19.86
C TRP A 384 25.90 18.55 18.94
N LEU A 385 26.64 17.58 19.48
CA LEU A 385 27.20 16.47 18.71
C LEU A 385 26.11 15.44 18.36
N ALA A 386 25.19 15.18 19.29
CA ALA A 386 24.00 14.37 19.02
C ALA A 386 23.10 15.03 17.96
N ALA A 387 22.91 16.36 18.03
CA ALA A 387 22.20 17.12 17.02
C ALA A 387 22.93 17.10 15.66
N LEU A 388 24.26 17.18 15.64
CA LEU A 388 25.06 17.06 14.42
C LEU A 388 24.91 15.67 13.79
N VAL A 389 24.95 14.59 14.58
CA VAL A 389 24.69 13.23 14.07
C VAL A 389 23.29 13.14 13.48
N ALA A 390 22.26 13.65 14.16
CA ALA A 390 20.91 13.69 13.63
C ALA A 390 20.83 14.48 12.31
N ALA A 391 21.50 15.64 12.23
CA ALA A 391 21.54 16.46 11.03
C ALA A 391 22.26 15.77 9.86
N VAL A 392 23.35 15.05 10.13
CA VAL A 392 24.07 14.26 9.12
C VAL A 392 23.22 13.10 8.62
N VAL A 393 22.54 12.36 9.50
CA VAL A 393 21.63 11.26 9.12
C VAL A 393 20.46 11.80 8.30
N LEU A 394 19.86 12.92 8.73
CA LEU A 394 18.80 13.59 7.99
C LEU A 394 19.29 14.06 6.62
N GLY A 395 20.44 14.73 6.55
CA GLY A 395 21.03 15.21 5.31
C GLY A 395 21.37 14.07 4.34
N ALA A 396 21.92 12.97 4.84
CA ALA A 396 22.17 11.78 4.05
C ALA A 396 20.87 11.13 3.55
N GLY A 397 19.84 11.04 4.40
CA GLY A 397 18.52 10.53 4.04
C GLY A 397 17.82 11.39 2.98
N LEU A 398 17.82 12.72 3.15
CA LEU A 398 17.27 13.66 2.17
C LEU A 398 18.06 13.66 0.86
N GLY A 399 19.40 13.55 0.93
CA GLY A 399 20.24 13.40 -0.25
C GLY A 399 19.95 12.12 -1.03
N ALA A 400 19.79 10.99 -0.33
CA ALA A 400 19.39 9.72 -0.92
C ALA A 400 17.98 9.78 -1.53
N HIS A 401 17.02 10.39 -0.83
CA HIS A 401 15.66 10.60 -1.33
C HIS A 401 15.63 11.44 -2.61
N ALA A 402 16.40 12.53 -2.66
CA ALA A 402 16.49 13.38 -3.83
C ALA A 402 17.22 12.73 -5.01
N ALA A 403 18.21 11.86 -4.75
CA ALA A 403 19.03 11.24 -5.79
C ALA A 403 18.42 9.96 -6.37
N ALA A 404 17.80 9.13 -5.52
CA ALA A 404 17.37 7.78 -5.87
C ALA A 404 15.96 7.43 -5.38
N GLY A 405 15.33 8.30 -4.58
CA GLY A 405 13.95 8.13 -4.12
C GLY A 405 12.93 8.84 -5.01
N HIS A 406 11.74 9.05 -4.47
CA HIS A 406 10.59 9.62 -5.17
C HIS A 406 10.13 10.91 -4.49
N PRO A 407 10.80 12.05 -4.76
CA PRO A 407 10.48 13.31 -4.10
C PRO A 407 9.15 13.89 -4.59
N GLY A 408 8.31 14.29 -3.64
CA GLY A 408 7.03 14.90 -3.91
C GLY A 408 5.95 14.45 -2.94
N LEU A 409 4.73 14.95 -3.17
CA LEU A 409 3.52 14.50 -2.49
C LEU A 409 2.60 13.88 -3.55
N HIS A 410 2.20 12.64 -3.29
CA HIS A 410 1.42 11.79 -4.20
C HIS A 410 0.06 11.48 -3.60
N GLY A 411 -0.68 12.54 -3.22
CA GLY A 411 -2.04 12.39 -2.73
C GLY A 411 -3.03 12.07 -3.84
N ASP A 412 -4.11 11.40 -3.45
CA ASP A 412 -5.20 11.03 -4.33
C ASP A 412 -5.88 12.20 -5.01
N ARG A 413 -6.58 11.87 -6.09
CA ARG A 413 -7.46 12.78 -6.80
C ARG A 413 -8.91 12.43 -6.45
N ILE A 414 -9.81 13.32 -6.82
CA ILE A 414 -11.24 13.06 -6.81
C ILE A 414 -11.80 13.22 -8.21
N PHE A 415 -12.71 12.34 -8.60
CA PHE A 415 -13.39 12.41 -9.89
C PHE A 415 -14.82 12.91 -9.71
N VAL A 416 -15.08 14.12 -10.20
CA VAL A 416 -16.38 14.78 -10.11
C VAL A 416 -17.20 14.44 -11.35
N VAL A 417 -18.31 13.74 -11.17
CA VAL A 417 -19.26 13.46 -12.25
C VAL A 417 -20.37 14.51 -12.22
N LEU A 418 -20.60 15.19 -13.34
CA LEU A 418 -21.68 16.18 -13.45
C LEU A 418 -23.03 15.51 -13.71
N SER A 419 -24.11 16.10 -13.20
CA SER A 419 -25.48 15.57 -13.32
C SER A 419 -26.01 15.58 -14.76
N SER A 420 -25.48 16.46 -15.61
CA SER A 420 -25.87 16.56 -17.02
C SER A 420 -24.96 15.71 -17.91
N GLN A 421 -25.40 14.54 -18.37
CA GLN A 421 -24.68 13.75 -19.38
C GLN A 421 -25.18 14.05 -20.80
N ALA A 422 -24.31 13.92 -21.81
CA ALA A 422 -24.68 14.22 -23.20
C ALA A 422 -25.63 13.15 -23.76
N SER A 423 -26.78 13.56 -24.32
CA SER A 423 -27.64 12.63 -25.05
C SER A 423 -27.08 12.32 -26.44
N LEU A 424 -26.97 11.02 -26.74
CA LEU A 424 -26.51 10.47 -28.02
C LEU A 424 -27.66 9.92 -28.89
N SER A 425 -28.91 10.07 -28.45
CA SER A 425 -30.12 9.60 -29.17
C SER A 425 -30.27 10.17 -30.59
N LEU A 426 -29.68 11.35 -30.84
CA LEU A 426 -29.72 12.04 -32.13
C LEU A 426 -28.62 11.59 -33.11
N VAL A 427 -27.70 10.73 -32.69
CA VAL A 427 -26.66 10.19 -33.57
C VAL A 427 -27.29 9.05 -34.39
N VAL A 428 -27.50 9.30 -35.67
CA VAL A 428 -28.07 8.31 -36.59
C VAL A 428 -27.09 7.14 -36.73
N PRO A 429 -27.52 5.89 -36.43
CA PRO A 429 -26.69 4.72 -36.66
C PRO A 429 -26.46 4.54 -38.16
N SER A 430 -25.23 4.79 -38.59
CA SER A 430 -24.75 4.46 -39.93
C SER A 430 -23.65 3.41 -39.85
N THR A 431 -23.68 2.44 -40.77
CA THR A 431 -22.80 1.27 -40.79
C THR A 431 -21.93 1.25 -42.05
N GLY A 432 -20.92 0.40 -42.04
CA GLY A 432 -19.95 0.27 -43.11
C GLY A 432 -18.79 1.27 -43.03
N PRO A 433 -17.71 1.03 -43.79
CA PRO A 433 -16.48 1.81 -43.70
C PRO A 433 -16.66 3.28 -44.09
N GLU A 434 -17.50 3.57 -45.08
CA GLU A 434 -17.67 4.93 -45.62
C GLU A 434 -18.35 5.89 -44.62
N ASN A 435 -19.25 5.38 -43.79
CA ASN A 435 -20.01 6.21 -42.84
C ASN A 435 -19.36 6.34 -41.47
N ARG A 436 -18.30 5.57 -41.21
CA ARG A 436 -17.70 5.43 -39.88
C ARG A 436 -17.17 6.76 -39.36
N ALA A 437 -16.35 7.45 -40.15
CA ALA A 437 -15.73 8.71 -39.74
C ALA A 437 -16.77 9.80 -39.40
N VAL A 438 -17.86 9.87 -40.16
CA VAL A 438 -18.98 10.80 -39.92
C VAL A 438 -19.65 10.51 -38.59
N ARG A 439 -19.93 9.22 -38.31
CA ARG A 439 -20.59 8.77 -37.08
C ARG A 439 -19.73 9.03 -35.84
N VAL A 440 -18.48 8.58 -35.84
CA VAL A 440 -17.55 8.81 -34.70
C VAL A 440 -17.37 10.30 -34.47
N GLY A 441 -17.20 11.10 -35.54
CA GLY A 441 -17.08 12.55 -35.44
C GLY A 441 -18.33 13.24 -34.87
N ALA A 442 -19.53 12.75 -35.18
CA ALA A 442 -20.77 13.27 -34.61
C ALA A 442 -20.86 13.01 -33.10
N VAL A 443 -20.50 11.80 -32.65
CA VAL A 443 -20.43 11.45 -31.22
C VAL A 443 -19.42 12.34 -30.50
N TYR A 444 -18.18 12.42 -31.02
CA TYR A 444 -17.12 13.25 -30.45
C TYR A 444 -17.54 14.72 -30.29
N ARG A 445 -18.02 15.36 -31.36
CA ARG A 445 -18.46 16.77 -31.30
C ARG A 445 -19.59 16.99 -30.32
N ARG A 446 -20.54 16.05 -30.24
CA ARG A 446 -21.69 16.14 -29.32
C ARG A 446 -21.23 16.10 -27.86
N LEU A 447 -20.33 15.17 -27.53
CA LEU A 447 -19.78 15.01 -26.18
C LEU A 447 -18.94 16.23 -25.78
N VAL A 448 -17.97 16.63 -26.62
CA VAL A 448 -17.10 17.78 -26.37
C VAL A 448 -17.92 19.05 -26.19
N SER A 449 -18.83 19.35 -27.11
CA SER A 449 -19.65 20.57 -27.02
C SER A 449 -20.54 20.57 -25.78
N HIS A 450 -21.03 19.41 -25.35
CA HIS A 450 -21.82 19.29 -24.12
C HIS A 450 -20.96 19.58 -22.90
N ALA A 451 -19.83 18.87 -22.78
CA ALA A 451 -18.88 19.02 -21.69
C ALA A 451 -18.40 20.47 -21.55
N GLU A 452 -17.95 21.12 -22.64
CA GLU A 452 -17.50 22.52 -22.61
C GLU A 452 -18.57 23.49 -22.07
N ARG A 453 -19.85 23.29 -22.45
CA ARG A 453 -20.94 24.16 -21.98
C ARG A 453 -21.26 23.91 -20.51
N THR A 454 -21.37 22.65 -20.09
CA THR A 454 -21.86 22.29 -18.76
C THR A 454 -20.78 22.35 -17.69
N GLN A 455 -19.51 22.14 -18.05
CA GLN A 455 -18.40 22.18 -17.09
C GLN A 455 -17.93 23.59 -16.78
N ARG A 456 -18.25 24.58 -17.63
CA ARG A 456 -17.74 25.95 -17.49
C ARG A 456 -17.93 26.56 -16.09
N PRO A 457 -19.13 26.50 -15.45
CA PRO A 457 -19.30 27.10 -14.12
C PRO A 457 -18.37 26.47 -13.06
N LEU A 458 -18.29 25.14 -13.02
CA LEU A 458 -17.42 24.43 -12.09
C LEU A 458 -15.94 24.73 -12.36
N ARG A 459 -15.53 24.77 -13.64
CA ARG A 459 -14.15 25.09 -14.03
C ARG A 459 -13.73 26.49 -13.59
N GLU A 460 -14.60 27.49 -13.76
CA GLU A 460 -14.35 28.85 -13.29
C GLU A 460 -14.21 28.91 -11.77
N ASP A 461 -15.01 28.16 -11.02
CA ASP A 461 -14.88 28.10 -9.55
C ASP A 461 -13.57 27.42 -9.12
N LEU A 462 -13.16 26.33 -9.80
CA LEU A 462 -11.88 25.66 -9.54
C LEU A 462 -10.68 26.57 -9.86
N ASP A 463 -10.74 27.31 -10.97
CA ASP A 463 -9.73 28.28 -11.37
C ASP A 463 -9.59 29.41 -10.33
N ARG A 464 -10.71 29.94 -9.80
CA ARG A 464 -10.69 30.95 -8.72
C ARG A 464 -10.07 30.43 -7.43
N LEU A 465 -10.21 29.14 -7.14
CA LEU A 465 -9.64 28.47 -5.98
C LEU A 465 -8.18 28.03 -6.20
N GLY A 466 -7.64 28.17 -7.42
CA GLY A 466 -6.30 27.71 -7.78
C GLY A 466 -6.15 26.17 -7.73
N LEU A 467 -7.25 25.44 -7.93
CA LEU A 467 -7.25 23.98 -7.92
C LEU A 467 -6.95 23.43 -9.30
N HIS A 468 -5.93 22.57 -9.42
CA HIS A 468 -5.62 21.90 -10.67
C HIS A 468 -6.64 20.81 -11.00
N TYR A 469 -7.10 20.80 -12.26
CA TYR A 469 -8.09 19.84 -12.73
C TYR A 469 -7.86 19.40 -14.18
N THR A 470 -8.43 18.24 -14.52
CA THR A 470 -8.46 17.66 -15.87
C THR A 470 -9.92 17.41 -16.28
N PRO A 471 -10.42 18.02 -17.37
CA PRO A 471 -11.79 17.79 -17.84
C PRO A 471 -11.91 16.52 -18.70
N TYR A 472 -13.08 15.89 -18.68
CA TYR A 472 -13.43 14.70 -19.45
C TYR A 472 -14.77 14.87 -20.16
N TYR A 473 -14.88 14.41 -21.41
CA TYR A 473 -16.12 14.55 -22.20
C TYR A 473 -16.92 13.25 -22.35
N LEU A 474 -16.28 12.08 -22.20
CA LEU A 474 -16.94 10.77 -22.35
C LEU A 474 -17.93 10.50 -21.22
N VAL A 475 -17.44 10.64 -19.99
CA VAL A 475 -18.23 10.90 -18.81
C VAL A 475 -18.09 12.40 -18.58
N ASN A 476 -19.19 13.14 -18.61
CA ASN A 476 -19.13 14.58 -18.35
C ASN A 476 -18.68 14.78 -16.90
N GLY A 477 -17.41 15.07 -16.71
CA GLY A 477 -16.76 15.02 -15.42
C GLY A 477 -15.39 15.70 -15.41
N ILE A 478 -14.86 15.90 -14.22
CA ILE A 478 -13.60 16.60 -13.97
C ILE A 478 -12.83 15.87 -12.87
N SER A 479 -11.60 15.45 -13.15
CA SER A 479 -10.66 14.99 -12.12
C SER A 479 -9.99 16.19 -11.47
N VAL A 480 -10.06 16.31 -10.15
CA VAL A 480 -9.53 17.45 -9.38
C VAL A 480 -8.50 16.94 -8.37
N ARG A 481 -7.37 17.63 -8.25
CA ARG A 481 -6.37 17.34 -7.22
C ARG A 481 -6.78 18.02 -5.91
N ALA A 482 -7.48 17.29 -5.05
CA ALA A 482 -8.16 17.87 -3.89
C ALA A 482 -8.43 16.85 -2.77
N GLY A 483 -8.39 17.32 -1.51
CA GLY A 483 -8.66 16.50 -0.32
C GLY A 483 -10.12 16.57 0.17
N ALA A 484 -10.37 15.96 1.35
CA ALA A 484 -11.72 15.75 1.89
C ALA A 484 -12.62 17.00 2.00
N ALA A 485 -12.06 18.16 2.36
CA ALA A 485 -12.84 19.40 2.49
C ALA A 485 -13.40 19.89 1.15
N VAL A 486 -12.61 19.81 0.08
CA VAL A 486 -13.03 20.20 -1.27
C VAL A 486 -14.00 19.15 -1.83
N ARG A 487 -13.77 17.86 -1.54
CA ARG A 487 -14.72 16.79 -1.85
C ARG A 487 -16.10 17.07 -1.25
N GLU A 488 -16.17 17.41 0.02
CA GLU A 488 -17.44 17.74 0.70
C GLU A 488 -18.13 18.96 0.08
N TRP A 489 -17.36 20.00 -0.27
CA TRP A 489 -17.91 21.16 -0.97
C TRP A 489 -18.48 20.80 -2.35
N LEU A 490 -17.75 20.02 -3.14
CA LEU A 490 -18.18 19.56 -4.47
C LEU A 490 -19.43 18.69 -4.41
N SER A 491 -19.52 17.79 -3.42
CA SER A 491 -20.67 16.92 -3.21
C SER A 491 -21.97 17.66 -2.90
N ARG A 492 -21.89 18.92 -2.47
CA ARG A 492 -23.07 19.76 -2.15
C ARG A 492 -23.51 20.66 -3.31
N ARG A 493 -22.82 20.64 -4.45
CA ARG A 493 -23.18 21.45 -5.60
C ARG A 493 -24.34 20.82 -6.38
N GLU A 494 -25.24 21.65 -6.90
CA GLU A 494 -26.41 21.18 -7.67
C GLU A 494 -26.05 20.61 -9.06
N ASP A 495 -24.91 21.03 -9.63
CA ASP A 495 -24.41 20.58 -10.95
C ASP A 495 -23.58 19.29 -10.89
N VAL A 496 -23.37 18.75 -9.68
CA VAL A 496 -22.60 17.53 -9.41
C VAL A 496 -23.54 16.39 -9.03
N ASP A 497 -23.36 15.23 -9.66
CA ASP A 497 -24.11 14.00 -9.39
C ASP A 497 -23.44 13.18 -8.29
N ARG A 498 -22.13 12.99 -8.42
CA ARG A 498 -21.30 12.22 -7.50
C ARG A 498 -19.85 12.68 -7.53
N VAL A 499 -19.16 12.51 -6.41
CA VAL A 499 -17.71 12.72 -6.28
C VAL A 499 -17.08 11.40 -5.87
N LEU A 500 -16.45 10.75 -6.86
CA LEU A 500 -15.75 9.48 -6.72
C LEU A 500 -14.32 9.71 -6.24
N LEU A 501 -13.74 8.68 -5.63
CA LEU A 501 -12.29 8.61 -5.46
C LEU A 501 -11.64 8.39 -6.82
N ASP A 502 -10.43 8.92 -6.99
CA ASP A 502 -9.61 8.73 -8.17
C ASP A 502 -8.19 8.41 -7.69
N PRO A 503 -7.97 7.17 -7.22
CA PRO A 503 -6.72 6.77 -6.59
C PRO A 503 -5.55 6.91 -7.56
N VAL A 504 -4.40 7.35 -7.05
CA VAL A 504 -3.18 7.45 -7.86
C VAL A 504 -2.10 6.64 -7.19
N LEU A 505 -1.74 5.50 -7.79
CA LEU A 505 -0.69 4.65 -7.25
C LEU A 505 0.61 5.44 -7.09
N ARG A 506 1.16 5.37 -5.89
CA ARG A 506 2.40 6.00 -5.49
C ARG A 506 3.57 5.45 -6.28
N PRO A 507 4.52 6.30 -6.71
CA PRO A 507 5.70 5.82 -7.40
C PRO A 507 6.53 4.88 -6.52
N ILE A 508 7.02 3.82 -7.15
CA ILE A 508 7.98 2.85 -6.60
C ILE A 508 9.22 2.78 -7.49
N PRO A 509 10.36 2.26 -7.00
CA PRO A 509 11.51 1.98 -7.83
C PRO A 509 11.10 1.14 -9.03
N ARG A 510 11.59 1.51 -10.20
CA ARG A 510 11.24 0.80 -11.44
C ARG A 510 11.56 -0.67 -11.27
N MET A 511 10.55 -1.50 -11.49
CA MET A 511 10.75 -2.91 -11.74
C MET A 511 11.66 -3.04 -12.96
N PRO A 512 12.78 -3.79 -12.88
CA PRO A 512 13.36 -4.35 -14.10
C PRO A 512 12.23 -5.09 -14.81
N SER A 513 12.10 -4.93 -16.13
CA SER A 513 11.18 -5.77 -16.92
C SER A 513 11.40 -7.20 -16.48
N ALA A 514 10.40 -7.83 -15.87
CA ALA A 514 10.53 -9.20 -15.45
C ALA A 514 10.65 -10.03 -16.74
N GLU A 515 11.88 -10.42 -17.09
CA GLU A 515 12.11 -11.53 -17.99
C GLU A 515 11.57 -12.77 -17.26
N ALA A 516 10.25 -12.98 -17.32
CA ALA A 516 9.70 -14.30 -17.06
C ALA A 516 10.48 -15.29 -17.94
N PRO A 517 10.63 -16.56 -17.54
CA PRO A 517 11.17 -17.58 -18.43
C PRO A 517 10.24 -17.71 -19.64
N ALA A 518 10.50 -16.89 -20.65
CA ALA A 518 9.76 -16.79 -21.87
C ALA A 518 10.40 -17.77 -22.86
N GLU A 519 9.56 -18.52 -23.55
CA GLU A 519 10.02 -19.23 -24.74
C GLU A 519 10.51 -18.18 -25.75
N THR A 520 11.70 -18.38 -26.30
CA THR A 520 12.30 -17.41 -27.22
C THR A 520 11.84 -17.61 -28.66
N LEU A 521 11.16 -18.72 -28.94
CA LEU A 521 10.66 -19.06 -30.27
C LEU A 521 9.13 -19.07 -30.29
N PRO A 522 8.51 -18.60 -31.38
CA PRO A 522 7.06 -18.67 -31.54
C PRO A 522 6.57 -20.12 -31.74
N PRO A 523 5.26 -20.37 -31.53
CA PRO A 523 4.66 -21.65 -31.89
C PRO A 523 4.74 -21.90 -33.40
N ARG A 524 5.03 -23.15 -33.77
CA ARG A 524 5.16 -23.56 -35.19
C ARG A 524 3.83 -23.60 -35.93
N GLU A 525 2.76 -23.84 -35.21
CA GLU A 525 1.38 -23.94 -35.73
C GLU A 525 0.44 -23.16 -34.81
N PRO A 526 -0.74 -22.72 -35.31
CA PRO A 526 -1.75 -22.10 -34.48
C PRO A 526 -2.11 -22.96 -33.26
N PRO A 527 -1.97 -22.44 -32.02
CA PRO A 527 -2.26 -23.24 -30.84
C PRO A 527 -3.76 -23.51 -30.67
N TRP A 528 -4.08 -24.38 -29.71
CA TRP A 528 -5.43 -24.90 -29.47
C TRP A 528 -6.49 -23.80 -29.35
N ASN A 529 -6.15 -22.66 -28.76
CA ASN A 529 -7.03 -21.53 -28.50
C ASN A 529 -7.54 -20.91 -29.82
N LEU A 530 -6.67 -20.76 -30.82
CA LEU A 530 -7.07 -20.25 -32.14
C LEU A 530 -7.89 -21.29 -32.92
N ALA A 531 -7.49 -22.56 -32.84
CA ALA A 531 -8.20 -23.67 -33.46
C ALA A 531 -9.62 -23.82 -32.89
N MET A 532 -9.77 -23.71 -31.56
CA MET A 532 -11.04 -23.80 -30.85
C MET A 532 -12.02 -22.78 -31.43
N ILE A 533 -11.68 -21.50 -31.54
CA ILE A 533 -12.62 -20.49 -32.05
C ILE A 533 -12.77 -20.49 -33.58
N GLY A 534 -12.09 -21.39 -34.29
CA GLY A 534 -12.17 -21.54 -35.75
C GLY A 534 -11.43 -20.45 -36.53
N ALA A 535 -10.48 -19.72 -35.92
CA ALA A 535 -9.77 -18.62 -36.58
C ALA A 535 -8.97 -19.07 -37.81
N PRO A 536 -8.17 -20.18 -37.78
CA PRO A 536 -7.46 -20.66 -38.96
C PRO A 536 -8.35 -20.96 -40.16
N ARG A 537 -9.57 -21.44 -39.90
CA ARG A 537 -10.56 -21.72 -40.95
C ARG A 537 -11.12 -20.45 -41.57
N VAL A 538 -11.15 -19.34 -40.84
CA VAL A 538 -11.55 -18.05 -41.42
C VAL A 538 -10.50 -17.55 -42.39
N TRP A 539 -9.22 -17.68 -42.03
CA TRP A 539 -8.10 -17.33 -42.89
C TRP A 539 -8.14 -18.13 -44.19
N SER A 540 -8.32 -19.47 -44.11
CA SER A 540 -8.34 -20.35 -45.28
C SER A 540 -9.61 -20.25 -46.13
N ASP A 541 -10.80 -20.26 -45.50
CA ASP A 541 -12.06 -20.44 -46.23
C ASP A 541 -12.61 -19.10 -46.77
N PHE A 542 -12.19 -17.97 -46.19
CA PHE A 542 -12.75 -16.65 -46.52
C PHE A 542 -11.72 -15.60 -46.94
N ASP A 543 -10.43 -15.92 -46.95
CA ASP A 543 -9.30 -14.99 -47.21
C ASP A 543 -9.39 -13.72 -46.34
N ALA A 544 -9.71 -13.92 -45.06
CA ALA A 544 -9.94 -12.84 -44.11
C ALA A 544 -9.03 -13.04 -42.90
N THR A 545 -8.09 -12.12 -42.71
CA THR A 545 -7.05 -12.16 -41.66
C THR A 545 -7.04 -10.90 -40.78
N GLY A 546 -8.04 -10.01 -40.93
CA GLY A 546 -8.14 -8.75 -40.17
C GLY A 546 -7.72 -7.50 -40.94
N LYS A 547 -7.31 -7.63 -42.21
CA LYS A 547 -6.88 -6.50 -43.06
C LYS A 547 -7.85 -5.31 -43.00
N ARG A 548 -7.29 -4.11 -42.87
CA ARG A 548 -7.99 -2.81 -42.77
C ARG A 548 -8.80 -2.60 -41.49
N ILE A 549 -8.77 -3.55 -40.55
CA ILE A 549 -9.32 -3.36 -39.22
C ILE A 549 -8.20 -2.87 -38.29
N VAL A 550 -8.60 -2.05 -37.32
CA VAL A 550 -7.72 -1.47 -36.30
C VAL A 550 -8.26 -1.93 -34.96
N VAL A 551 -7.44 -2.62 -34.17
CA VAL A 551 -7.77 -3.03 -32.80
C VAL A 551 -7.08 -2.08 -31.82
N GLY A 552 -7.85 -1.46 -30.94
CA GLY A 552 -7.34 -0.68 -29.83
C GLY A 552 -7.05 -1.58 -28.63
N SER A 553 -5.90 -1.38 -28.01
CA SER A 553 -5.51 -2.01 -26.75
C SER A 553 -5.43 -0.94 -25.67
N SER A 554 -6.26 -1.05 -24.62
CA SER A 554 -6.13 -0.23 -23.40
C SER A 554 -5.77 -1.17 -22.26
N ASP A 555 -4.51 -1.18 -21.85
CA ASP A 555 -3.93 -2.22 -21.00
C ASP A 555 -2.66 -1.71 -20.26
N SER A 556 -1.76 -2.59 -19.81
CA SER A 556 -0.50 -2.27 -19.13
C SER A 556 0.59 -1.69 -20.04
N GLY A 557 0.40 -1.83 -21.35
CA GLY A 557 1.31 -1.42 -22.39
C GLY A 557 1.36 -2.43 -23.54
N VAL A 558 2.24 -2.21 -24.51
CA VAL A 558 2.54 -3.18 -25.57
C VAL A 558 4.01 -3.06 -25.91
N ASP A 559 4.77 -4.15 -25.87
CA ASP A 559 6.12 -4.18 -26.43
C ASP A 559 6.06 -4.07 -27.95
N GLY A 560 6.18 -2.84 -28.46
CA GLY A 560 6.16 -2.57 -29.91
C GLY A 560 7.43 -3.00 -30.63
N SER A 561 8.46 -3.50 -29.92
CA SER A 561 9.65 -4.08 -30.54
C SER A 561 9.54 -5.59 -30.75
N HIS A 562 8.54 -6.23 -30.13
CA HIS A 562 8.31 -7.66 -30.22
C HIS A 562 8.04 -8.09 -31.67
N PRO A 563 8.71 -9.14 -32.20
CA PRO A 563 8.58 -9.57 -33.60
C PRO A 563 7.13 -9.80 -34.06
N ALA A 564 6.32 -10.47 -33.26
CA ALA A 564 4.90 -10.73 -33.59
C ALA A 564 3.99 -9.49 -33.59
N LEU A 565 4.43 -8.33 -33.07
CA LEU A 565 3.58 -7.14 -32.90
C LEU A 565 4.08 -5.89 -33.63
N ARG A 566 5.39 -5.79 -33.87
CA ARG A 566 6.02 -4.57 -34.40
C ARG A 566 5.42 -4.12 -35.74
N ASP A 567 5.12 -5.08 -36.62
CA ASP A 567 4.69 -4.81 -38.00
C ASP A 567 3.17 -4.50 -38.07
N GLY A 568 2.41 -4.94 -37.07
CA GLY A 568 1.00 -4.59 -36.88
C GLY A 568 0.78 -3.21 -36.24
N PHE A 569 1.82 -2.57 -35.69
CA PHE A 569 1.66 -1.25 -35.08
C PHE A 569 1.32 -0.20 -36.15
N ARG A 570 0.19 0.49 -35.98
CA ARG A 570 -0.30 1.46 -36.98
C ARG A 570 0.68 2.62 -37.25
N GLY A 571 1.52 2.97 -36.27
CA GLY A 571 2.49 4.06 -36.39
C GLY A 571 1.86 5.46 -36.40
N GLY A 572 2.71 6.48 -36.55
CA GLY A 572 2.30 7.89 -36.48
C GLY A 572 2.25 8.45 -35.04
N PRO A 573 2.05 9.78 -34.90
CA PRO A 573 2.10 10.46 -33.60
C PRO A 573 0.85 10.20 -32.73
N ASP A 574 -0.17 9.55 -33.27
CA ASP A 574 -1.54 9.39 -32.72
C ASP A 574 -1.93 7.91 -32.54
N SER A 575 -0.97 7.00 -32.42
CA SER A 575 -1.21 5.56 -32.26
C SER A 575 -0.75 4.99 -30.93
N TRP A 576 -0.12 5.81 -30.09
CA TRP A 576 0.34 5.43 -28.76
C TRP A 576 0.10 6.54 -27.75
N HIS A 577 -0.57 6.21 -26.64
CA HIS A 577 -0.76 7.13 -25.52
C HIS A 577 -0.36 6.47 -24.20
N ASP A 578 0.53 7.12 -23.45
CA ASP A 578 0.96 6.64 -22.14
C ASP A 578 0.80 7.77 -21.12
N PRO A 579 -0.37 7.84 -20.45
CA PRO A 579 -0.61 8.82 -19.40
C PRO A 579 0.18 8.50 -18.12
N TRP A 580 0.78 7.30 -18.01
CA TRP A 580 1.43 6.81 -16.81
C TRP A 580 2.93 7.10 -16.77
N ASN A 581 3.68 6.50 -17.70
CA ASN A 581 5.14 6.62 -17.78
C ASN A 581 5.60 7.60 -18.87
N HIS A 582 4.66 8.15 -19.64
CA HIS A 582 4.92 9.09 -20.72
C HIS A 582 5.96 8.59 -21.74
N THR A 583 5.96 7.29 -22.00
CA THR A 583 6.82 6.65 -23.00
C THR A 583 6.53 7.24 -24.40
N ARG A 584 7.57 7.29 -25.23
CA ARG A 584 7.46 7.82 -26.62
C ARG A 584 7.11 6.76 -27.65
N LYS A 585 7.31 5.50 -27.29
CA LYS A 585 7.12 4.33 -28.14
C LYS A 585 6.29 3.32 -27.35
N PRO A 586 5.58 2.40 -28.02
CA PRO A 586 4.94 1.30 -27.35
C PRO A 586 5.95 0.59 -26.44
N THR A 587 5.61 0.52 -25.16
CA THR A 587 6.42 -0.09 -24.13
C THR A 587 5.48 -0.75 -23.14
N ASP A 588 5.88 -1.89 -22.61
CA ASP A 588 5.16 -2.62 -21.57
C ASP A 588 6.16 -3.04 -20.50
N PHE A 589 5.91 -2.60 -19.26
CA PHE A 589 6.75 -2.96 -18.11
C PHE A 589 6.17 -4.13 -17.31
N ASN A 590 4.93 -4.52 -17.61
CA ASN A 590 4.20 -5.57 -16.91
C ASN A 590 4.10 -6.84 -17.76
N GLY A 591 3.80 -6.69 -19.04
CA GLY A 591 3.70 -7.77 -20.03
C GLY A 591 2.28 -8.24 -20.31
N HIS A 592 1.31 -7.92 -19.45
CA HIS A 592 -0.09 -8.28 -19.64
C HIS A 592 -0.67 -7.72 -20.95
N GLY A 593 -0.47 -6.43 -21.24
CA GLY A 593 -0.99 -5.81 -22.47
C GLY A 593 -0.29 -6.28 -23.76
N THR A 594 0.98 -6.66 -23.68
CA THR A 594 1.69 -7.34 -24.78
C THR A 594 1.03 -8.69 -25.09
N HIS A 595 0.66 -9.44 -24.05
CA HIS A 595 0.01 -10.74 -24.15
C HIS A 595 -1.39 -10.62 -24.77
N THR A 596 -2.22 -9.72 -24.25
CA THR A 596 -3.58 -9.51 -24.75
C THR A 596 -3.60 -8.99 -26.18
N THR A 597 -2.70 -8.05 -26.51
CA THR A 597 -2.56 -7.53 -27.89
C THR A 597 -2.06 -8.63 -28.83
N GLY A 598 -1.09 -9.45 -28.41
CA GLY A 598 -0.61 -10.62 -29.15
C GLY A 598 -1.72 -11.62 -29.48
N THR A 599 -2.60 -11.91 -28.53
CA THR A 599 -3.74 -12.83 -28.76
C THR A 599 -4.74 -12.27 -29.77
N ALA A 600 -4.97 -10.95 -29.78
CA ALA A 600 -5.91 -10.33 -30.71
C ALA A 600 -5.35 -10.26 -32.15
N VAL A 601 -4.10 -9.80 -32.30
CA VAL A 601 -3.54 -9.38 -33.60
C VAL A 601 -2.11 -9.82 -33.87
N GLY A 602 -1.49 -10.60 -32.99
CA GLY A 602 -0.11 -11.04 -33.17
C GLY A 602 0.09 -11.92 -34.40
N ASP A 603 1.21 -11.72 -35.09
CA ASP A 603 1.69 -12.63 -36.13
C ASP A 603 2.29 -13.91 -35.49
N GLU A 604 3.07 -14.70 -36.23
CA GLU A 604 3.77 -15.90 -35.74
C GLU A 604 2.83 -16.93 -35.09
N ASN A 605 1.63 -17.08 -35.66
CA ASN A 605 0.58 -18.01 -35.25
C ASN A 605 -0.05 -17.78 -33.86
N ILE A 606 0.19 -16.65 -33.19
CA ILE A 606 -0.38 -16.39 -31.85
C ILE A 606 -1.69 -15.57 -31.87
N GLY A 607 -1.92 -14.76 -32.90
CA GLY A 607 -3.07 -13.86 -32.97
C GLY A 607 -4.25 -14.41 -33.76
N VAL A 608 -5.45 -14.02 -33.36
CA VAL A 608 -6.69 -14.34 -34.08
C VAL A 608 -6.79 -13.60 -35.43
N ALA A 609 -6.40 -12.33 -35.48
CA ALA A 609 -6.46 -11.48 -36.67
C ALA A 609 -5.09 -10.88 -37.00
N PRO A 610 -4.15 -11.69 -37.53
CA PRO A 610 -2.73 -11.32 -37.66
C PRO A 610 -2.46 -10.13 -38.61
N ASP A 611 -3.34 -9.84 -39.56
CA ASP A 611 -3.20 -8.69 -40.48
C ASP A 611 -3.99 -7.45 -40.02
N ALA A 612 -4.61 -7.49 -38.84
CA ALA A 612 -5.20 -6.30 -38.23
C ALA A 612 -4.09 -5.39 -37.68
N THR A 613 -4.25 -4.08 -37.85
CA THR A 613 -3.34 -3.11 -37.23
C THR A 613 -3.78 -2.79 -35.81
N TRP A 614 -2.88 -2.28 -34.97
CA TRP A 614 -3.21 -1.92 -33.59
C TRP A 614 -2.72 -0.53 -33.18
N ILE A 615 -3.42 0.01 -32.17
CA ILE A 615 -3.02 1.18 -31.38
C ILE A 615 -3.11 0.88 -29.89
N GLY A 616 -2.30 1.56 -29.09
CA GLY A 616 -2.18 1.25 -27.67
C GLY A 616 -2.37 2.47 -26.78
N CYS A 617 -2.98 2.24 -25.62
CA CYS A 617 -3.00 3.18 -24.52
C CYS A 617 -2.73 2.48 -23.18
N VAL A 618 -1.96 3.12 -22.30
CA VAL A 618 -1.57 2.56 -21.00
C VAL A 618 -2.50 3.06 -19.88
N ASN A 619 -3.51 2.27 -19.51
CA ASN A 619 -4.34 2.56 -18.34
C ASN A 619 -4.13 1.57 -17.18
N LEU A 620 -3.38 0.47 -17.37
CA LEU A 620 -3.21 -0.59 -16.38
C LEU A 620 -1.74 -0.92 -16.10
N ALA A 621 -0.86 0.09 -16.04
CA ALA A 621 0.60 -0.10 -16.00
C ALA A 621 1.08 -1.03 -14.87
N ARG A 622 0.37 -1.04 -13.73
CA ARG A 622 0.71 -1.82 -12.54
C ARG A 622 -0.44 -2.74 -12.08
N ASN A 623 -1.39 -3.10 -12.95
CA ASN A 623 -2.59 -3.92 -12.64
C ASN A 623 -3.68 -3.24 -11.80
N MET A 624 -3.55 -1.96 -11.46
CA MET A 624 -4.65 -1.12 -10.93
C MET A 624 -4.57 0.28 -11.52
N ALA A 625 -5.70 0.97 -11.59
CA ALA A 625 -5.85 2.32 -12.09
C ALA A 625 -6.88 3.13 -11.27
N GLY A 626 -7.39 4.21 -11.87
CA GLY A 626 -8.50 5.00 -11.36
C GLY A 626 -9.40 5.46 -12.51
N PRO A 627 -10.59 6.03 -12.23
CA PRO A 627 -11.55 6.37 -13.28
C PRO A 627 -10.98 7.32 -14.32
N SER A 628 -10.10 8.25 -13.91
CA SER A 628 -9.45 9.20 -14.82
C SER A 628 -8.54 8.51 -15.83
N ALA A 629 -7.71 7.56 -15.41
CA ALA A 629 -6.78 6.84 -16.29
C ALA A 629 -7.52 5.95 -17.31
N TYR A 630 -8.61 5.30 -16.89
CA TYR A 630 -9.50 4.59 -17.80
C TYR A 630 -10.08 5.53 -18.86
N LEU A 631 -10.57 6.69 -18.43
CA LEU A 631 -11.14 7.68 -19.34
C LEU A 631 -10.10 8.35 -20.24
N ASP A 632 -8.86 8.54 -19.80
CA ASP A 632 -7.76 9.05 -20.65
C ASP A 632 -7.59 8.14 -21.88
N CYS A 633 -7.50 6.83 -21.65
CA CYS A 633 -7.39 5.87 -22.73
C CYS A 633 -8.65 5.76 -23.56
N MET A 634 -9.83 5.75 -22.95
CA MET A 634 -11.08 5.74 -23.71
C MET A 634 -11.21 6.98 -24.61
N GLN A 635 -10.86 8.18 -24.14
CA GLN A 635 -10.88 9.41 -24.95
C GLN A 635 -9.90 9.32 -26.11
N PHE A 636 -8.69 8.80 -25.86
CA PHE A 636 -7.72 8.52 -26.91
C PHE A 636 -8.27 7.51 -27.94
N MET A 637 -8.99 6.48 -27.51
CA MET A 637 -9.59 5.51 -28.42
C MET A 637 -10.76 6.11 -29.23
N LEU A 638 -11.57 7.02 -28.67
CA LEU A 638 -12.64 7.67 -29.44
C LEU A 638 -12.09 8.63 -30.50
N ALA A 639 -11.07 9.41 -30.14
CA ALA A 639 -10.48 10.42 -31.02
C ALA A 639 -8.99 10.55 -30.71
N PRO A 640 -8.14 9.72 -31.34
CA PRO A 640 -6.71 9.75 -31.06
C PRO A 640 -6.09 11.13 -31.29
N PHE A 641 -5.15 11.48 -30.42
CA PHE A 641 -4.46 12.76 -30.45
C PHE A 641 -2.96 12.52 -30.28
N LYS A 642 -2.17 13.47 -30.79
CA LYS A 642 -0.71 13.43 -30.60
C LYS A 642 -0.35 13.58 -29.12
N ARG A 643 0.80 13.06 -28.70
CA ARG A 643 1.32 13.28 -27.34
C ARG A 643 1.31 14.77 -26.96
N GLY A 644 0.77 15.07 -25.78
CA GLY A 644 0.63 16.44 -25.27
C GLY A 644 -0.48 17.27 -25.93
N GLY A 645 -1.27 16.67 -26.83
CA GLY A 645 -2.48 17.28 -27.37
C GLY A 645 -3.62 17.32 -26.34
N ASP A 646 -4.51 18.28 -26.53
CA ASP A 646 -5.74 18.44 -25.74
C ASP A 646 -6.85 17.55 -26.33
N PRO A 647 -7.39 16.55 -25.60
CA PRO A 647 -8.44 15.67 -26.10
C PRO A 647 -9.70 16.39 -26.61
N PHE A 648 -9.97 17.61 -26.14
CA PHE A 648 -11.13 18.41 -26.56
C PHE A 648 -10.91 19.12 -27.91
N ARG A 649 -9.66 19.29 -28.34
CA ARG A 649 -9.31 20.12 -29.51
C ARG A 649 -8.50 19.37 -30.57
N ASP A 650 -7.58 18.52 -30.14
CA ASP A 650 -6.61 17.83 -30.99
C ASP A 650 -7.02 16.39 -31.33
N GLY A 651 -8.16 15.91 -30.83
CA GLY A 651 -8.66 14.56 -31.09
C GLY A 651 -9.13 14.37 -32.54
N ASP A 652 -8.65 13.32 -33.20
CA ASP A 652 -9.06 12.94 -34.56
C ASP A 652 -9.98 11.70 -34.54
N PRO A 653 -11.31 11.86 -34.57
CA PRO A 653 -12.26 10.75 -34.58
C PRO A 653 -12.16 9.85 -35.82
N THR A 654 -11.56 10.32 -36.92
CA THR A 654 -11.37 9.48 -38.12
C THR A 654 -10.34 8.37 -37.88
N ARG A 655 -9.48 8.57 -36.87
CA ARG A 655 -8.41 7.68 -36.47
C ARG A 655 -8.79 6.71 -35.35
N ALA A 656 -10.03 6.72 -34.87
CA ALA A 656 -10.49 5.76 -33.86
C ALA A 656 -10.26 4.28 -34.29
N PRO A 657 -10.07 3.31 -33.37
CA PRO A 657 -10.03 1.90 -33.70
C PRO A 657 -11.44 1.35 -33.96
N HIS A 658 -11.52 0.22 -34.65
CA HIS A 658 -12.78 -0.46 -34.95
C HIS A 658 -13.28 -1.27 -33.77
N VAL A 659 -12.36 -1.95 -33.09
CA VAL A 659 -12.61 -2.80 -31.94
C VAL A 659 -11.72 -2.33 -30.81
N LEU A 660 -12.22 -2.30 -29.58
CA LEU A 660 -11.45 -1.94 -28.40
C LEU A 660 -11.44 -3.13 -27.44
N ASN A 661 -10.26 -3.68 -27.18
CA ASN A 661 -10.04 -4.71 -26.16
C ASN A 661 -9.75 -4.06 -24.80
N ASN A 662 -10.50 -4.46 -23.77
CA ASN A 662 -10.33 -4.01 -22.40
C ASN A 662 -10.25 -5.24 -21.49
N SER A 663 -9.01 -5.68 -21.24
CA SER A 663 -8.71 -6.82 -20.39
C SER A 663 -8.53 -6.39 -18.93
N TRP A 664 -9.45 -5.55 -18.44
CA TRP A 664 -9.45 -4.97 -17.09
C TRP A 664 -10.88 -4.72 -16.63
N GLY A 665 -11.05 -4.60 -15.31
CA GLY A 665 -12.25 -4.08 -14.66
C GLY A 665 -11.87 -2.89 -13.77
N CYS A 666 -12.87 -2.14 -13.30
CA CYS A 666 -12.67 -1.03 -12.37
C CYS A 666 -13.51 -1.30 -11.10
N PRO A 667 -12.95 -2.01 -10.11
CA PRO A 667 -13.63 -2.29 -8.84
C PRO A 667 -13.71 -1.04 -7.95
N GLU A 668 -14.42 -1.15 -6.82
CA GLU A 668 -14.57 -0.04 -5.85
C GLU A 668 -13.22 0.44 -5.28
N LEU A 669 -12.27 -0.48 -5.08
CA LEU A 669 -10.90 -0.14 -4.65
C LEU A 669 -10.19 0.81 -5.62
N GLU A 670 -10.55 0.78 -6.90
CA GLU A 670 -10.03 1.69 -7.93
C GLU A 670 -10.88 2.96 -8.06
N GLY A 671 -11.82 3.19 -7.15
CA GLY A 671 -12.66 4.40 -7.12
C GLY A 671 -13.87 4.37 -8.07
N CYS A 672 -14.14 3.26 -8.75
CA CYS A 672 -15.32 3.12 -9.60
C CYS A 672 -16.54 2.62 -8.85
N ASP A 673 -17.65 3.35 -8.98
CA ASP A 673 -18.98 2.84 -8.68
C ASP A 673 -19.59 2.10 -9.90
N ALA A 674 -20.74 1.48 -9.67
CA ALA A 674 -21.46 0.73 -10.70
C ALA A 674 -21.63 1.54 -12.01
N PRO A 675 -22.14 2.79 -12.03
CA PRO A 675 -22.33 3.57 -13.25
C PRO A 675 -21.09 4.36 -13.72
N ALA A 676 -19.94 4.31 -13.04
CA ALA A 676 -18.79 5.19 -13.25
C ALA A 676 -18.41 5.39 -14.72
N LEU A 677 -18.34 4.29 -15.47
CA LEU A 677 -17.88 4.27 -16.86
C LEU A 677 -19.00 4.07 -17.88
N ALA A 678 -20.27 3.95 -17.44
CA ALA A 678 -21.39 3.62 -18.31
C ALA A 678 -21.61 4.63 -19.46
N PRO A 679 -21.54 5.96 -19.23
CA PRO A 679 -21.64 6.94 -20.33
C PRO A 679 -20.52 6.79 -21.37
N ALA A 680 -19.30 6.47 -20.93
CA ALA A 680 -18.17 6.29 -21.83
C ALA A 680 -18.34 5.04 -22.71
N VAL A 681 -18.77 3.92 -22.13
CA VAL A 681 -19.04 2.68 -22.89
C VAL A 681 -20.20 2.87 -23.86
N LEU A 682 -21.26 3.58 -23.45
CA LEU A 682 -22.36 3.96 -24.32
C LEU A 682 -21.87 4.82 -25.50
N ALA A 683 -20.95 5.76 -25.26
CA ALA A 683 -20.36 6.58 -26.32
C ALA A 683 -19.56 5.75 -27.32
N MET A 684 -18.78 4.76 -26.88
CA MET A 684 -18.06 3.84 -27.79
C MET A 684 -19.03 3.06 -28.67
N ARG A 685 -20.08 2.48 -28.07
CA ARG A 685 -21.15 1.78 -28.79
C ARG A 685 -21.84 2.70 -29.80
N ALA A 686 -22.19 3.91 -29.38
CA ALA A 686 -22.81 4.92 -30.24
C ALA A 686 -21.89 5.34 -31.39
N ALA A 687 -20.58 5.37 -31.19
CA ALA A 687 -19.58 5.65 -32.22
C ALA A 687 -19.38 4.48 -33.21
N GLY A 688 -19.89 3.30 -32.89
CA GLY A 688 -19.70 2.10 -33.71
C GLY A 688 -18.35 1.42 -33.47
N ILE A 689 -17.76 1.63 -32.29
CA ILE A 689 -16.58 0.92 -31.82
C ILE A 689 -17.07 -0.31 -31.04
N PHE A 690 -16.63 -1.51 -31.43
CA PHE A 690 -17.01 -2.73 -30.72
C PHE A 690 -16.21 -2.83 -29.42
N PHE A 691 -16.90 -2.72 -28.28
CA PHE A 691 -16.27 -2.63 -26.96
C PHE A 691 -16.27 -3.99 -26.27
N VAL A 692 -15.11 -4.65 -26.23
CA VAL A 692 -14.91 -5.94 -25.57
C VAL A 692 -14.46 -5.70 -24.13
N ALA A 693 -15.06 -6.41 -23.18
CA ALA A 693 -14.70 -6.36 -21.77
C ALA A 693 -14.54 -7.77 -21.20
N SER A 694 -13.45 -8.02 -20.48
CA SER A 694 -13.24 -9.28 -19.76
C SER A 694 -14.17 -9.39 -18.55
N ALA A 695 -14.80 -10.55 -18.35
CA ALA A 695 -15.84 -10.73 -17.32
C ALA A 695 -15.34 -10.56 -15.87
N GLY A 696 -14.04 -10.74 -15.63
CA GLY A 696 -13.43 -10.75 -14.31
C GLY A 696 -12.96 -12.15 -13.90
N ASN A 697 -12.08 -12.19 -12.90
CA ASN A 697 -11.40 -13.41 -12.44
C ASN A 697 -11.78 -13.78 -11.00
N THR A 698 -13.00 -13.42 -10.58
CA THR A 698 -13.49 -13.51 -9.20
C THR A 698 -14.56 -14.61 -9.02
N GLY A 699 -14.69 -15.50 -10.01
CA GLY A 699 -15.48 -16.72 -9.92
C GLY A 699 -14.94 -17.71 -8.86
N PRO A 700 -15.64 -18.84 -8.59
CA PRO A 700 -16.80 -19.37 -9.31
C PRO A 700 -18.16 -18.92 -8.74
N ARG A 701 -18.18 -18.01 -7.75
CA ARG A 701 -19.43 -17.58 -7.08
C ARG A 701 -20.40 -16.95 -8.08
N CYS A 702 -21.68 -17.31 -8.01
CA CYS A 702 -22.71 -16.63 -8.80
C CYS A 702 -22.84 -15.17 -8.37
N GLY A 703 -22.92 -14.24 -9.33
CA GLY A 703 -22.88 -12.80 -9.05
C GLY A 703 -21.49 -12.28 -8.69
N SER A 704 -20.44 -12.88 -9.23
CA SER A 704 -19.05 -12.40 -9.18
C SER A 704 -18.71 -11.43 -10.32
N LEU A 705 -19.54 -11.37 -11.36
CA LEU A 705 -19.43 -10.36 -12.42
C LEU A 705 -20.02 -9.03 -11.92
N THR A 706 -19.24 -8.29 -11.14
CA THR A 706 -19.67 -7.06 -10.45
C THR A 706 -19.06 -5.80 -11.03
N ASP A 707 -17.91 -5.92 -11.68
CA ASP A 707 -17.06 -4.78 -11.97
C ASP A 707 -17.38 -4.19 -13.35
N PRO A 708 -17.49 -2.87 -13.47
CA PRO A 708 -17.51 -2.21 -14.77
C PRO A 708 -16.16 -2.38 -15.49
N PRO A 709 -16.12 -2.35 -16.83
CA PRO A 709 -17.26 -2.16 -17.72
C PRO A 709 -18.03 -3.45 -18.01
N ALA A 710 -17.49 -4.62 -17.66
CA ALA A 710 -18.00 -5.92 -18.07
C ALA A 710 -19.44 -6.24 -17.62
N ARG A 711 -19.99 -5.50 -16.66
CA ARG A 711 -21.40 -5.57 -16.24
C ARG A 711 -22.38 -4.78 -17.10
N TYR A 712 -21.93 -3.88 -17.98
CA TYR A 712 -22.81 -3.01 -18.76
C TYR A 712 -23.36 -3.69 -20.00
N HIS A 713 -24.67 -3.62 -20.25
CA HIS A 713 -25.27 -4.12 -21.50
C HIS A 713 -24.72 -3.46 -22.78
N ASN A 714 -24.05 -2.31 -22.66
CA ASN A 714 -23.41 -1.63 -23.78
C ASN A 714 -22.00 -2.15 -24.10
N SER A 715 -21.41 -2.97 -23.23
CA SER A 715 -20.16 -3.72 -23.49
C SER A 715 -20.46 -5.18 -23.80
N PHE A 716 -19.58 -5.79 -24.59
CA PHE A 716 -19.61 -7.22 -24.85
C PHE A 716 -18.67 -7.96 -23.88
N ALA A 717 -19.26 -8.60 -22.87
CA ALA A 717 -18.57 -9.27 -21.78
C ALA A 717 -18.12 -10.68 -22.18
N VAL A 718 -16.89 -11.06 -21.83
CA VAL A 718 -16.28 -12.33 -22.26
C VAL A 718 -15.80 -13.14 -21.06
N GLY A 719 -16.36 -14.34 -20.88
CA GLY A 719 -15.92 -15.34 -19.91
C GLY A 719 -14.78 -16.21 -20.45
N ALA A 720 -14.12 -16.96 -19.57
CA ALA A 720 -12.98 -17.81 -19.91
C ALA A 720 -13.33 -19.31 -19.91
N VAL A 721 -12.81 -20.03 -20.91
CA VAL A 721 -12.78 -21.50 -20.95
C VAL A 721 -11.35 -22.03 -21.06
N ASN A 722 -11.15 -23.27 -20.65
CA ASN A 722 -9.90 -24.02 -20.82
C ASN A 722 -9.88 -24.80 -22.16
N GLU A 723 -8.82 -25.57 -22.39
CA GLU A 723 -8.62 -26.37 -23.61
C GLU A 723 -9.69 -27.44 -23.84
N THR A 724 -10.33 -27.94 -22.77
CA THR A 724 -11.45 -28.91 -22.87
C THR A 724 -12.79 -28.24 -23.17
N GLY A 725 -12.85 -26.90 -23.18
CA GLY A 725 -14.08 -26.13 -23.40
C GLY A 725 -14.94 -25.98 -22.14
N GLU A 726 -14.40 -26.30 -20.97
CA GLU A 726 -15.05 -26.09 -19.68
C GLU A 726 -14.81 -24.65 -19.20
N VAL A 727 -15.78 -24.07 -18.49
CA VAL A 727 -15.64 -22.73 -17.92
C VAL A 727 -14.55 -22.73 -16.84
N ALA A 728 -13.57 -21.85 -16.99
CA ALA A 728 -12.46 -21.73 -16.06
C ALA A 728 -12.98 -21.40 -14.65
N GLY A 729 -12.38 -22.01 -13.62
CA GLY A 729 -12.84 -21.88 -12.24
C GLY A 729 -12.87 -20.43 -11.73
N PHE A 730 -11.92 -19.61 -12.18
CA PHE A 730 -11.81 -18.19 -11.85
C PHE A 730 -12.77 -17.30 -12.65
N SER A 731 -13.35 -17.76 -13.76
CA SER A 731 -14.16 -16.90 -14.63
C SER A 731 -15.38 -16.38 -13.87
N SER A 732 -15.51 -15.05 -13.78
CA SER A 732 -16.64 -14.40 -13.11
C SER A 732 -17.96 -14.74 -13.81
N ARG A 733 -19.02 -14.82 -13.01
CA ARG A 733 -20.35 -15.29 -13.38
C ARG A 733 -21.40 -14.28 -12.96
N ALA A 734 -22.38 -14.00 -13.81
CA ALA A 734 -23.51 -13.17 -13.41
C ALA A 734 -24.50 -13.96 -12.55
N LEU A 735 -25.46 -13.26 -11.95
CA LEU A 735 -26.71 -13.90 -11.57
C LEU A 735 -27.58 -13.95 -12.81
N SER A 736 -28.33 -15.04 -13.00
CA SER A 736 -29.41 -15.03 -13.99
C SER A 736 -30.41 -13.94 -13.60
N ASP A 737 -30.57 -12.94 -14.47
CA ASP A 737 -31.54 -11.87 -14.32
C ASP A 737 -32.32 -11.65 -15.63
N ASP A 738 -33.36 -10.81 -15.57
CA ASP A 738 -34.22 -10.50 -16.72
C ASP A 738 -33.48 -9.74 -17.84
N ALA A 739 -32.24 -9.30 -17.60
CA ALA A 739 -31.45 -8.48 -18.52
C ALA A 739 -30.60 -9.32 -19.50
N GLY A 740 -30.64 -10.65 -19.38
CA GLY A 740 -30.06 -11.62 -20.30
C GLY A 740 -28.78 -12.28 -19.78
N PRO A 741 -28.36 -13.41 -20.39
CA PRO A 741 -27.21 -14.16 -19.92
C PRO A 741 -25.92 -13.34 -20.03
N ARG A 742 -25.15 -13.30 -18.94
CA ARG A 742 -23.87 -12.60 -18.82
C ARG A 742 -22.83 -13.55 -18.19
N PRO A 743 -21.58 -13.63 -18.68
CA PRO A 743 -21.00 -12.90 -19.81
C PRO A 743 -21.74 -13.14 -21.14
N ASP A 744 -21.52 -12.33 -22.18
CA ASP A 744 -22.26 -12.47 -23.45
C ASP A 744 -21.87 -13.75 -24.21
N VAL A 745 -20.59 -14.11 -24.15
CA VAL A 745 -20.00 -15.36 -24.67
C VAL A 745 -18.82 -15.76 -23.79
N ALA A 746 -18.28 -16.95 -24.03
CA ALA A 746 -16.97 -17.36 -23.53
C ALA A 746 -15.95 -17.53 -24.67
N ALA A 747 -14.67 -17.47 -24.31
CA ALA A 747 -13.56 -17.72 -25.22
C ALA A 747 -12.36 -18.32 -24.45
N PRO A 748 -11.36 -18.90 -25.15
CA PRO A 748 -10.16 -19.45 -24.53
C PRO A 748 -9.47 -18.45 -23.59
N GLY A 749 -9.26 -18.82 -22.33
CA GLY A 749 -8.69 -17.92 -21.32
C GLY A 749 -7.88 -18.60 -20.22
N GLU A 750 -7.64 -19.90 -20.28
CA GLU A 750 -6.77 -20.62 -19.34
C GLU A 750 -5.60 -21.23 -20.12
N ASP A 751 -4.37 -21.00 -19.66
CA ASP A 751 -3.12 -21.46 -20.27
C ASP A 751 -2.97 -21.06 -21.75
N VAL A 752 -3.27 -19.78 -22.05
CA VAL A 752 -3.18 -19.21 -23.39
C VAL A 752 -1.75 -18.72 -23.65
N LEU A 753 -1.08 -19.29 -24.65
CA LEU A 753 0.23 -18.85 -25.13
C LEU A 753 0.09 -17.57 -25.98
N SER A 754 0.89 -16.55 -25.67
CA SER A 754 0.98 -15.31 -26.46
C SER A 754 2.32 -14.60 -26.23
N ALA A 755 2.50 -13.46 -26.89
CA ALA A 755 3.67 -12.61 -26.74
C ALA A 755 3.77 -12.00 -25.33
N VAL A 756 4.97 -11.88 -24.81
CA VAL A 756 5.33 -11.10 -23.63
C VAL A 756 6.60 -10.31 -23.95
N PRO A 757 6.97 -9.27 -23.19
CA PRO A 757 8.22 -8.55 -23.44
C PRO A 757 9.39 -9.54 -23.51
N GLY A 758 10.08 -9.56 -24.66
CA GLY A 758 11.24 -10.44 -24.90
C GLY A 758 10.96 -11.90 -25.29
N GLY A 759 9.72 -12.36 -25.41
CA GLY A 759 9.43 -13.74 -25.85
C GLY A 759 7.96 -14.15 -25.76
N TYR A 760 7.70 -15.42 -25.48
CA TYR A 760 6.36 -16.00 -25.41
C TYR A 760 6.10 -16.67 -24.04
N ALA A 761 4.87 -16.53 -23.51
CA ALA A 761 4.48 -17.18 -22.26
C ALA A 761 2.98 -17.50 -22.23
N SER A 762 2.62 -18.53 -21.45
CA SER A 762 1.23 -18.86 -21.17
C SER A 762 0.70 -18.06 -19.98
N GLN A 763 -0.51 -17.51 -20.10
CA GLN A 763 -1.23 -16.82 -19.03
C GLN A 763 -2.69 -17.26 -18.95
N SER A 764 -3.28 -17.08 -17.77
CA SER A 764 -4.66 -17.47 -17.45
C SER A 764 -5.43 -16.27 -16.91
N GLY A 765 -6.61 -16.03 -17.47
CA GLY A 765 -7.54 -14.98 -17.09
C GLY A 765 -8.60 -14.74 -18.17
N THR A 766 -9.74 -14.17 -17.79
CA THR A 766 -10.69 -13.58 -18.76
C THR A 766 -10.04 -12.48 -19.60
N SER A 767 -8.91 -11.92 -19.12
CA SER A 767 -8.00 -11.06 -19.87
C SER A 767 -7.47 -11.67 -21.16
N MET A 768 -7.31 -13.00 -21.22
CA MET A 768 -6.88 -13.73 -22.42
C MET A 768 -8.09 -14.13 -23.28
N ALA A 769 -9.28 -14.29 -22.69
CA ALA A 769 -10.51 -14.57 -23.42
C ALA A 769 -11.04 -13.36 -24.22
N GLY A 770 -11.03 -12.16 -23.64
CA GLY A 770 -11.41 -10.91 -24.30
C GLY A 770 -10.76 -10.70 -25.68
N PRO A 771 -9.42 -10.74 -25.81
CA PRO A 771 -8.74 -10.48 -27.08
C PRO A 771 -9.05 -11.50 -28.17
N HIS A 772 -9.43 -12.74 -27.82
CA HIS A 772 -9.94 -13.70 -28.81
C HIS A 772 -11.19 -13.18 -29.52
N VAL A 773 -12.13 -12.61 -28.74
CA VAL A 773 -13.36 -12.01 -29.30
C VAL A 773 -13.04 -10.74 -30.07
N ALA A 774 -12.11 -9.90 -29.58
CA ALA A 774 -11.69 -8.71 -30.30
C ALA A 774 -11.13 -9.04 -31.69
N GLY A 775 -10.26 -10.06 -31.76
CA GLY A 775 -9.74 -10.58 -33.03
C GLY A 775 -10.83 -11.24 -33.89
N ALA A 776 -11.77 -12.00 -33.29
CA ALA A 776 -12.88 -12.61 -34.04
C ALA A 776 -13.78 -11.56 -34.70
N VAL A 777 -14.03 -10.42 -34.03
CA VAL A 777 -14.73 -9.27 -34.63
C VAL A 777 -13.91 -8.67 -35.76
N ALA A 778 -12.59 -8.53 -35.60
CA ALA A 778 -11.72 -8.03 -36.66
C ALA A 778 -11.73 -8.94 -37.90
N LEU A 779 -11.70 -10.26 -37.71
CA LEU A 779 -11.89 -11.22 -38.78
C LEU A 779 -13.25 -11.05 -39.46
N LEU A 780 -14.33 -11.00 -38.67
CA LEU A 780 -15.70 -10.85 -39.17
C LEU A 780 -15.88 -9.57 -39.99
N TRP A 781 -15.42 -8.44 -39.49
CA TRP A 781 -15.55 -7.15 -40.16
C TRP A 781 -14.62 -7.01 -41.36
N SER A 782 -13.45 -7.66 -41.37
CA SER A 782 -12.60 -7.74 -42.57
C SER A 782 -13.25 -8.59 -43.67
N ALA A 783 -13.94 -9.67 -43.28
CA ALA A 783 -14.62 -10.58 -44.21
C ALA A 783 -15.95 -10.03 -44.76
N VAL A 784 -16.64 -9.21 -43.97
CA VAL A 784 -17.96 -8.61 -44.29
C VAL A 784 -17.97 -7.12 -43.87
N PRO A 785 -17.34 -6.22 -44.66
CA PRO A 785 -17.15 -4.81 -44.27
C PRO A 785 -18.43 -4.02 -44.01
N SER A 786 -19.58 -4.43 -44.55
CA SER A 786 -20.87 -3.79 -44.29
C SER A 786 -21.32 -3.91 -42.83
N LEU A 787 -20.73 -4.83 -42.05
CA LEU A 787 -20.98 -4.97 -40.60
C LEU A 787 -20.17 -4.00 -39.74
N ILE A 788 -19.18 -3.28 -40.31
CA ILE A 788 -18.37 -2.33 -39.55
C ILE A 788 -19.28 -1.31 -38.87
N GLY A 789 -19.20 -1.25 -37.54
CA GLY A 789 -20.01 -0.37 -36.70
C GLY A 789 -21.46 -0.81 -36.46
N ASP A 790 -21.92 -1.92 -37.05
CA ASP A 790 -23.21 -2.54 -36.73
C ASP A 790 -23.08 -3.40 -35.47
N ILE A 791 -22.98 -2.74 -34.32
CA ILE A 791 -22.74 -3.40 -33.04
C ILE A 791 -23.84 -4.42 -32.72
N PRO A 792 -25.15 -4.08 -32.73
CA PRO A 792 -26.20 -5.03 -32.35
C PRO A 792 -26.26 -6.27 -33.26
N ARG A 793 -26.00 -6.12 -34.57
CA ARG A 793 -25.97 -7.27 -35.49
C ARG A 793 -24.72 -8.13 -35.27
N THR A 794 -23.58 -7.50 -35.01
CA THR A 794 -22.33 -8.21 -34.71
C THR A 794 -22.46 -9.04 -33.44
N GLU A 795 -22.99 -8.47 -32.35
CA GLU A 795 -23.25 -9.19 -31.09
C GLU A 795 -24.17 -10.39 -31.29
N LYS A 796 -25.30 -10.19 -31.97
CA LYS A 796 -26.25 -11.26 -32.28
C LYS A 796 -25.64 -12.36 -33.14
N LEU A 797 -24.76 -12.02 -34.08
CA LEU A 797 -24.06 -13.01 -34.89
C LEU A 797 -23.16 -13.86 -34.01
N LEU A 798 -22.29 -13.24 -33.21
CA LEU A 798 -21.39 -13.94 -32.30
C LEU A 798 -22.14 -14.86 -31.33
N GLN A 799 -23.21 -14.35 -30.70
CA GLN A 799 -24.03 -15.12 -29.76
C GLN A 799 -24.74 -16.29 -30.45
N ARG A 800 -25.37 -16.08 -31.61
CA ARG A 800 -26.15 -17.14 -32.29
C ARG A 800 -25.28 -18.23 -32.92
N THR A 801 -24.02 -17.93 -33.21
CA THR A 801 -23.08 -18.89 -33.78
C THR A 801 -22.13 -19.47 -32.74
N ALA A 802 -22.20 -19.01 -31.49
CA ALA A 802 -21.44 -19.60 -30.40
C ALA A 802 -21.81 -21.08 -30.20
N ARG A 803 -20.80 -21.87 -29.85
CA ARG A 803 -20.99 -23.30 -29.56
C ARG A 803 -21.37 -23.47 -28.10
N PRO A 804 -22.47 -24.17 -27.78
CA PRO A 804 -22.87 -24.41 -26.39
C PRO A 804 -21.76 -25.07 -25.59
N ILE A 805 -21.63 -24.70 -24.32
CA ILE A 805 -20.77 -25.42 -23.38
C ILE A 805 -21.44 -26.71 -22.92
N SER A 806 -20.64 -27.72 -22.63
CA SER A 806 -21.13 -29.00 -22.07
C SER A 806 -21.13 -28.92 -20.54
N GLY A 807 -22.20 -29.36 -19.87
CA GLY A 807 -22.29 -29.43 -18.41
C GLY A 807 -23.44 -28.62 -17.81
N GLN A 808 -23.67 -28.78 -16.49
CA GLN A 808 -24.63 -27.95 -15.77
C GLN A 808 -24.03 -26.60 -15.43
N GLU A 809 -24.77 -25.51 -15.68
CA GLU A 809 -24.41 -24.18 -15.20
C GLU A 809 -25.02 -23.93 -13.82
N PRO A 810 -24.22 -23.90 -12.74
CA PRO A 810 -24.73 -23.81 -11.37
C PRO A 810 -25.40 -22.47 -11.04
N CYS A 811 -25.23 -21.45 -11.88
CA CYS A 811 -25.74 -20.08 -11.67
C CYS A 811 -26.98 -19.74 -12.52
N GLY A 812 -27.56 -20.75 -13.19
CA GLY A 812 -28.61 -20.56 -14.19
C GLY A 812 -28.05 -20.57 -15.61
N GLU A 813 -28.96 -20.72 -16.58
CA GLU A 813 -28.62 -20.82 -18.01
C GLU A 813 -27.91 -19.55 -18.51
N GLY A 814 -26.76 -19.74 -19.16
CA GLY A 814 -25.89 -18.72 -19.71
C GLY A 814 -25.18 -17.83 -18.69
N ALA A 815 -25.31 -18.11 -17.39
CA ALA A 815 -24.71 -17.27 -16.34
C ALA A 815 -23.19 -17.47 -16.18
N ALA A 816 -22.62 -18.52 -16.77
CA ALA A 816 -21.19 -18.81 -16.71
C ALA A 816 -20.47 -18.58 -18.06
N ALA A 817 -21.13 -18.90 -19.19
CA ALA A 817 -20.54 -18.78 -20.52
C ALA A 817 -21.37 -18.00 -21.54
N GLY A 818 -22.47 -17.37 -21.13
CA GLY A 818 -23.34 -16.65 -22.05
C GLY A 818 -23.98 -17.56 -23.09
N ALA A 819 -23.88 -17.16 -24.35
CA ALA A 819 -24.33 -17.97 -25.48
C ALA A 819 -23.42 -19.19 -25.78
N GLY A 820 -22.29 -19.32 -25.08
CA GLY A 820 -21.30 -20.38 -25.27
C GLY A 820 -19.96 -19.88 -25.82
N ILE A 821 -19.14 -20.80 -26.32
CA ILE A 821 -17.80 -20.51 -26.84
C ILE A 821 -17.91 -19.86 -28.23
N VAL A 822 -17.28 -18.70 -28.40
CA VAL A 822 -17.28 -17.97 -29.69
C VAL A 822 -16.75 -18.84 -30.84
N ASP A 823 -17.40 -18.76 -32.01
CA ASP A 823 -16.98 -19.43 -33.25
C ASP A 823 -16.90 -18.41 -34.40
N ALA A 824 -15.68 -17.95 -34.68
CA ALA A 824 -15.41 -16.94 -35.69
C ALA A 824 -15.77 -17.43 -37.10
N HIS A 825 -15.53 -18.72 -37.39
CA HIS A 825 -15.85 -19.32 -38.69
C HIS A 825 -17.35 -19.34 -38.95
N ALA A 826 -18.11 -19.82 -37.99
CA ALA A 826 -19.57 -19.88 -38.10
C ALA A 826 -20.17 -18.46 -38.21
N ALA A 827 -19.63 -17.48 -37.47
CA ALA A 827 -20.05 -16.08 -37.57
C ALA A 827 -19.85 -15.51 -38.98
N VAL A 828 -18.65 -15.66 -39.57
CA VAL A 828 -18.36 -15.20 -40.94
C VAL A 828 -19.22 -15.91 -41.97
N LYS A 829 -19.34 -17.24 -41.86
CA LYS A 829 -20.17 -18.05 -42.74
C LYS A 829 -21.64 -17.62 -42.72
N ARG A 830 -22.17 -17.29 -41.53
CA ARG A 830 -23.55 -16.84 -41.35
C ARG A 830 -23.74 -15.42 -41.87
N ALA A 831 -22.76 -14.54 -41.70
CA ALA A 831 -22.83 -13.15 -42.14
C ALA A 831 -22.80 -12.97 -43.67
N ARG A 832 -22.18 -13.91 -44.40
CA ARG A 832 -22.14 -13.92 -45.87
C ARG A 832 -23.39 -14.52 -46.55
N ARG A 833 -24.28 -15.15 -45.78
CA ARG A 833 -25.57 -15.67 -46.25
C ARG A 833 -26.66 -14.63 -46.07
#